data_AF-R1EQ45-F1
#
_entry.id   AF-R1EQ45-F1
#
_cell.length_a   1.000
_cell.length_b   1.000
_cell.length_c   1.000
_cell.angle_alpha   90.00
_cell.angle_beta   90.00
_cell.angle_gamma   90.00
#
_symmetry.space_group_name_H-M   'P 1'
#
loop_
_entity.id
_entity.type
_entity.pdbx_description
1 polymer ?
#
loop_
_entity_poly.entity_id
_entity_poly.type
_entity_poly.pdbx_seq_one_letter_code
_entity_poly.pdbx_strand_id
1 'polypeptide(L)'
;MEFSIESTSTLFDSSGKPYTSYSITTHYQGQRFQAQRRYREFVALHDGLRGEVSGLPHHFPVWPFHLNRLAPEVVDGRRVALCSYLSAALAALHGGVMPARLRSFLQLPQAQANRMTAPAGPSGAAPLLPLEKSDTVILVAYQLPLTVSRAEGGGWEVEWDDESVLNQHALSLGCRVMWVGGVGCAVDPDEEEGLAQLLLEGYSCLPVFLPAALTDRFYHGFCRSYLRPVFHNRMRLPDSENPFCEEGWRSEDWRAYSAANRKFADTVMEVYEPGHMVWAHDYHLLLLPSFLLRRHRTAHIGLFLHSPFPASDVFRSVAVREELLRAMLHADMVGFLLFEYTRNFLTSCKRLLGLEHDRSPPSGGFLGVDFGGRHVIVQVSTFGVSPSLLENHLPDRLAPPAAASTRDELKDLRAELDAPAASPRRLLAGVDYLDRFKGVQLKLLAWEAMLAAYPRYRAGHTLVMVASRNQVKLVADARDVRADIETIVRRIRASYPGALHYAEVERLSLAARMQLWQMSDVIVYSTVREAVNAHPLEYGLVEEAPDRSAMQFSGSLVMNPFSTEAVMGALETALEMPPAEKEARARKDLAHIRANTAEDWARQLLLPQRSPSMSAPSHGVVDDEARRFLTDLKSMQRKKEDHWMAVLLSYRAAAQRVVLLDWGGTLTPADTGFYDVREEGKYEVPSSVLTTLRQLCADPHNHVDAAFGSVPGLSLAVEHGFHYRIKSGPWQQLLPGVNTSWREAAEAVMAVYTTRTLGAYMQKKGSSMSWNFSSADPEFGALQARELQYQLQAALEGAPVVVRVGKGYVEACPKGIDKGVMAERFVGLVADAARRGRPAEPLQFVLCVGDDSSDELMFAALQKRKDAAAGRGGAAPGHDLFTATVGRKPSDASAYLADHADVVELLGMLSGVGSSRSKRFASAGDLQSLAAAAGGAARPQQDENSRPPPLREQPVRRSSQSYNPGA
;
A
#
# COMPACT_ATOMS: atom_id res chain seq x y z
N MET A 1 -1.95 -62.84 8.09
CA MET A 1 -3.03 -61.93 7.63
C MET A 1 -2.77 -61.70 6.17
N GLU A 2 -3.73 -61.99 5.31
CA GLU A 2 -3.58 -61.80 3.85
C GLU A 2 -4.53 -60.70 3.41
N PHE A 3 -4.09 -59.85 2.48
CA PHE A 3 -4.94 -58.82 1.89
C PHE A 3 -4.64 -58.68 0.40
N SER A 4 -5.65 -58.27 -0.35
CA SER A 4 -5.58 -58.07 -1.80
C SER A 4 -6.45 -56.89 -2.20
N ILE A 5 -6.04 -56.14 -3.21
CA ILE A 5 -6.91 -55.15 -3.87
C ILE A 5 -7.53 -55.81 -5.09
N GLU A 6 -8.78 -56.25 -4.97
CA GLU A 6 -9.44 -57.14 -5.95
C GLU A 6 -10.04 -56.37 -7.14
N SER A 7 -10.48 -55.13 -6.94
CA SER A 7 -11.10 -54.33 -8.00
C SER A 7 -10.87 -52.83 -7.82
N THR A 8 -10.84 -52.11 -8.95
CA THR A 8 -10.89 -50.64 -9.02
C THR A 8 -12.17 -50.25 -9.72
N SER A 9 -12.93 -49.33 -9.13
CA SER A 9 -14.18 -48.84 -9.71
C SER A 9 -14.23 -47.33 -9.62
N THR A 10 -14.63 -46.68 -10.71
CA THR A 10 -14.98 -45.26 -10.67
C THR A 10 -16.33 -45.12 -9.98
N LEU A 11 -16.33 -44.58 -8.78
CA LEU A 11 -17.55 -44.33 -7.99
C LEU A 11 -17.86 -42.84 -7.97
N PHE A 12 -19.12 -42.52 -7.73
CA PHE A 12 -19.57 -41.15 -7.57
C PHE A 12 -19.80 -40.87 -6.09
N ASP A 13 -19.27 -39.76 -5.58
CA ASP A 13 -19.58 -39.36 -4.22
C ASP A 13 -21.02 -38.85 -4.08
N SER A 14 -21.44 -38.50 -2.86
CA SER A 14 -22.78 -37.97 -2.59
C SER A 14 -23.10 -36.67 -3.34
N SER A 15 -22.09 -36.02 -3.95
CA SER A 15 -22.24 -34.84 -4.81
C SER A 15 -22.17 -35.17 -6.31
N GLY A 16 -22.16 -36.45 -6.69
CA GLY A 16 -22.11 -36.89 -8.08
C GLY A 16 -20.74 -36.76 -8.74
N LYS A 17 -19.64 -36.66 -7.98
CA LYS A 17 -18.28 -36.52 -8.53
C LYS A 17 -17.57 -37.87 -8.67
N PRO A 18 -16.98 -38.20 -9.83
CA PRO A 18 -16.26 -39.46 -10.03
C PRO A 18 -14.93 -39.47 -9.26
N TYR A 19 -14.63 -40.59 -8.61
CA TYR A 19 -13.33 -40.87 -7.99
C TYR A 19 -12.98 -42.35 -8.15
N THR A 20 -11.69 -42.66 -8.22
CA THR A 20 -11.21 -44.05 -8.24
C THR A 20 -11.26 -44.63 -6.83
N SER A 21 -12.08 -45.66 -6.64
CA SER A 21 -12.20 -46.43 -5.41
C SER A 21 -11.43 -47.74 -5.53
N TYR A 22 -10.61 -48.06 -4.53
CA TYR A 22 -9.88 -49.32 -4.43
C TYR A 22 -10.60 -50.22 -3.43
N SER A 23 -11.03 -51.40 -3.87
CA SER A 23 -11.66 -52.41 -3.01
C SER A 23 -10.59 -53.28 -2.37
N ILE A 24 -10.37 -53.09 -1.07
CA ILE A 24 -9.41 -53.83 -0.27
C ILE A 24 -10.12 -55.00 0.40
N THR A 25 -9.69 -56.23 0.10
CA THR A 25 -10.12 -57.45 0.80
C THR A 25 -9.04 -57.85 1.80
N THR A 26 -9.41 -58.15 3.03
CA THR A 26 -8.50 -58.51 4.13
C THR A 26 -9.02 -59.73 4.89
N HIS A 27 -8.17 -60.73 5.09
CA HIS A 27 -8.46 -61.93 5.89
C HIS A 27 -7.82 -61.82 7.27
N TYR A 28 -8.65 -61.69 8.31
CA TYR A 28 -8.24 -61.55 9.70
C TYR A 28 -9.01 -62.56 10.58
N GLN A 29 -8.29 -63.37 11.37
CA GLN A 29 -8.88 -64.39 12.27
C GLN A 29 -9.90 -65.34 11.60
N GLY A 30 -9.64 -65.76 10.36
CA GLY A 30 -10.53 -66.64 9.61
C GLY A 30 -11.78 -65.96 9.03
N GLN A 31 -11.95 -64.64 9.20
CA GLN A 31 -13.03 -63.85 8.61
C GLN A 31 -12.51 -62.92 7.51
N ARG A 32 -13.34 -62.71 6.48
CA ARG A 32 -13.07 -61.80 5.36
C ARG A 32 -13.71 -60.44 5.61
N PHE A 33 -12.92 -59.38 5.51
CA PHE A 33 -13.32 -57.98 5.63
C PHE A 33 -13.08 -57.28 4.29
N GLN A 34 -13.99 -56.38 3.92
CA GLN A 34 -13.87 -55.57 2.70
C GLN A 34 -14.02 -54.10 3.03
N ALA A 35 -13.10 -53.28 2.53
CA ALA A 35 -13.11 -51.84 2.71
C ALA A 35 -12.86 -51.14 1.38
N GLN A 36 -13.67 -50.14 1.06
CA GLN A 36 -13.45 -49.27 -0.09
C GLN A 36 -12.70 -48.01 0.33
N ARG A 37 -11.59 -47.69 -0.35
CA ARG A 37 -10.74 -46.55 -0.01
C ARG A 37 -10.34 -45.78 -1.26
N ARG A 38 -10.26 -44.46 -1.13
CA ARG A 38 -9.70 -43.54 -2.12
C ARG A 38 -8.20 -43.41 -1.90
N TYR A 39 -7.48 -43.05 -2.95
CA TYR A 39 -6.03 -42.85 -2.90
C TYR A 39 -5.57 -41.94 -1.74
N ARG A 40 -6.23 -40.79 -1.53
CA ARG A 40 -5.94 -39.86 -0.43
C ARG A 40 -6.00 -40.49 0.97
N GLU A 41 -6.86 -41.50 1.15
CA GLU A 41 -6.99 -42.18 2.44
C GLU A 41 -5.79 -43.09 2.72
N PHE A 42 -5.11 -43.58 1.68
CA PHE A 42 -3.83 -44.30 1.84
C PHE A 42 -2.68 -43.36 2.21
N VAL A 43 -2.66 -42.14 1.67
CA VAL A 43 -1.67 -41.11 2.03
C VAL A 43 -1.84 -40.72 3.51
N ALA A 44 -3.08 -40.41 3.92
CA ALA A 44 -3.39 -40.09 5.31
C ALA A 44 -3.06 -41.25 6.28
N LEU A 45 -3.25 -42.50 5.83
CA LEU A 45 -2.83 -43.69 6.57
C LEU A 45 -1.30 -43.73 6.73
N HIS A 46 -0.54 -43.50 5.66
CA HIS A 46 0.92 -43.52 5.70
C HIS A 46 1.50 -42.48 6.66
N ASP A 47 1.05 -41.24 6.55
CA ASP A 47 1.51 -40.14 7.42
C ASP A 47 1.18 -40.42 8.88
N GLY A 48 -0.01 -40.97 9.13
CA GLY A 48 -0.43 -41.39 10.47
C GLY A 48 0.42 -42.54 11.03
N LEU A 49 0.83 -43.50 10.20
CA LEU A 49 1.60 -44.66 10.66
C LEU A 49 3.10 -44.38 10.84
N ARG A 50 3.67 -43.36 10.19
CA ARG A 50 5.10 -42.99 10.33
C ARG A 50 5.52 -42.66 11.76
N GLY A 51 4.59 -42.25 12.62
CA GLY A 51 4.84 -42.01 14.05
C GLY A 51 4.66 -43.25 14.94
N GLU A 52 4.01 -44.30 14.45
CA GLU A 52 3.54 -45.43 15.27
C GLU A 52 4.29 -46.75 14.98
N VAL A 53 4.90 -46.90 13.80
CA VAL A 53 5.53 -48.17 13.37
C VAL A 53 6.97 -47.95 12.89
N SER A 54 7.93 -48.54 13.59
CA SER A 54 9.34 -48.60 13.17
C SER A 54 9.51 -49.61 12.03
N GLY A 55 10.11 -49.19 10.90
CA GLY A 55 10.37 -50.07 9.74
C GLY A 55 9.39 -49.93 8.58
N LEU A 56 8.48 -48.95 8.60
CA LEU A 56 7.72 -48.55 7.41
C LEU A 56 8.66 -48.01 6.31
N PRO A 57 8.34 -48.21 5.02
CA PRO A 57 9.08 -47.59 3.92
C PRO A 57 9.18 -46.06 4.13
N HIS A 58 10.38 -45.50 3.97
CA HIS A 58 10.62 -44.06 4.14
C HIS A 58 9.80 -43.18 3.19
N HIS A 59 9.38 -43.76 2.06
CA HIS A 59 8.56 -43.13 1.04
C HIS A 59 7.27 -43.93 0.87
N PHE A 60 6.12 -43.26 0.99
CA PHE A 60 4.88 -43.75 0.39
C PHE A 60 5.09 -43.81 -1.13
N PRO A 61 4.59 -44.82 -1.86
CA PRO A 61 4.56 -44.73 -3.31
C PRO A 61 3.71 -43.51 -3.68
N VAL A 62 4.36 -42.40 -3.99
CA VAL A 62 3.73 -41.24 -4.59
C VAL A 62 3.92 -41.44 -6.08
N TRP A 63 2.81 -41.55 -6.82
CA TRP A 63 2.91 -41.71 -8.27
C TRP A 63 3.45 -40.40 -8.87
N PRO A 64 4.50 -40.46 -9.70
CA PRO A 64 5.06 -39.28 -10.35
C PRO A 64 4.04 -38.56 -11.25
N PHE A 65 3.07 -39.32 -11.79
CA PHE A 65 2.02 -38.77 -12.64
C PHE A 65 0.89 -38.14 -11.81
N HIS A 66 0.95 -36.81 -11.70
CA HIS A 66 -0.07 -35.92 -11.12
C HIS A 66 -1.28 -35.66 -12.04
N LEU A 67 -1.28 -36.22 -13.25
CA LEU A 67 -2.38 -36.05 -14.20
C LEU A 67 -3.54 -36.98 -13.85
N ASN A 68 -4.76 -36.43 -13.77
CA ASN A 68 -6.01 -37.18 -13.62
C ASN A 68 -6.41 -37.98 -14.90
N ARG A 69 -5.44 -38.56 -15.62
CA ARG A 69 -5.73 -39.38 -16.80
C ARG A 69 -6.35 -40.72 -16.37
N LEU A 70 -7.60 -40.94 -16.77
CA LEU A 70 -8.40 -42.17 -16.61
C LEU A 70 -7.89 -43.35 -17.45
N ALA A 71 -6.57 -43.47 -17.67
CA ALA A 71 -6.00 -44.55 -18.48
C ALA A 71 -5.99 -45.87 -17.66
N PRO A 72 -6.57 -46.98 -18.17
CA PRO A 72 -6.65 -48.27 -17.45
C PRO A 72 -5.29 -48.80 -16.96
N GLU A 73 -4.25 -48.60 -17.76
CA GLU A 73 -2.87 -49.04 -17.49
C GLU A 73 -2.27 -48.36 -16.24
N VAL A 74 -2.58 -47.08 -16.02
CA VAL A 74 -2.12 -46.30 -14.86
C VAL A 74 -2.87 -46.71 -13.59
N VAL A 75 -4.17 -47.02 -13.72
CA VAL A 75 -4.99 -47.53 -12.60
C VAL A 75 -4.49 -48.90 -12.13
N ASP A 76 -4.10 -49.77 -13.07
CA ASP A 76 -3.52 -51.07 -12.75
C ASP A 76 -2.13 -50.96 -12.11
N GLY A 77 -1.27 -50.08 -12.63
CA GLY A 77 0.01 -49.75 -11.99
C GLY A 77 -0.18 -49.20 -10.57
N ARG A 78 -1.20 -48.37 -10.34
CA ARG A 78 -1.58 -47.86 -9.01
C ARG A 78 -1.98 -48.98 -8.06
N ARG A 79 -2.83 -49.90 -8.52
CA ARG A 79 -3.27 -51.06 -7.75
C ARG A 79 -2.10 -51.92 -7.28
N VAL A 80 -1.16 -52.25 -8.17
CA VAL A 80 -0.02 -53.12 -7.86
C VAL A 80 0.89 -52.50 -6.79
N ALA A 81 1.23 -51.21 -6.91
CA ALA A 81 2.11 -50.58 -5.93
C ALA A 81 1.42 -50.28 -4.59
N LEU A 82 0.11 -49.97 -4.57
CA LEU A 82 -0.65 -49.87 -3.32
C LEU A 82 -0.72 -51.22 -2.58
N CYS A 83 -0.90 -52.33 -3.31
CA CYS A 83 -0.78 -53.68 -2.75
C CYS A 83 0.60 -53.91 -2.15
N SER A 84 1.67 -53.57 -2.87
CA SER A 84 3.05 -53.72 -2.38
C SER A 84 3.32 -52.89 -1.12
N TYR A 85 2.85 -51.64 -1.08
CA TYR A 85 2.98 -50.77 0.10
C TYR A 85 2.29 -51.33 1.33
N LEU A 86 1.02 -51.75 1.20
CA LEU A 86 0.29 -52.36 2.32
C LEU A 86 0.97 -53.67 2.78
N SER A 87 1.60 -54.42 1.87
CA SER A 87 2.31 -55.67 2.17
C SER A 87 3.54 -55.37 3.01
N ALA A 88 4.31 -54.37 2.60
CA ALA A 88 5.47 -53.89 3.34
C ALA A 88 5.06 -53.33 4.73
N ALA A 89 3.97 -52.56 4.80
CA ALA A 89 3.45 -52.02 6.06
C ALA A 89 3.01 -53.13 7.04
N LEU A 90 2.37 -54.19 6.53
CA LEU A 90 1.98 -55.34 7.35
C LEU A 90 3.16 -56.25 7.70
N ALA A 91 4.15 -56.38 6.82
CA ALA A 91 5.40 -57.06 7.13
C ALA A 91 6.15 -56.37 8.28
N ALA A 92 6.21 -55.03 8.28
CA ALA A 92 6.80 -54.25 9.35
C ALA A 92 6.06 -54.38 10.70
N LEU A 93 4.81 -54.84 10.68
CA LEU A 93 3.97 -55.07 11.86
C LEU A 93 4.04 -56.51 12.40
N HIS A 94 4.85 -57.41 11.81
CA HIS A 94 4.95 -58.79 12.27
C HIS A 94 5.42 -58.87 13.74
N GLY A 95 4.54 -59.39 14.60
CA GLY A 95 4.80 -59.57 16.05
C GLY A 95 4.33 -58.40 16.94
N GLY A 96 3.83 -57.29 16.38
CA GLY A 96 3.35 -56.13 17.12
C GLY A 96 1.82 -56.01 17.22
N VAL A 97 1.33 -55.11 18.09
CA VAL A 97 -0.10 -54.74 18.18
C VAL A 97 -0.47 -53.88 16.98
N MET A 98 -1.55 -54.24 16.26
CA MET A 98 -2.01 -53.48 15.10
C MET A 98 -2.48 -52.06 15.49
N PRO A 99 -1.91 -50.99 14.87
CA PRO A 99 -2.31 -49.62 15.10
C PRO A 99 -3.81 -49.37 14.90
N ALA A 100 -4.41 -48.53 15.75
CA ALA A 100 -5.84 -48.23 15.69
C ALA A 100 -6.26 -47.61 14.34
N ARG A 101 -5.38 -46.79 13.74
CA ARG A 101 -5.59 -46.18 12.43
C ARG A 101 -5.67 -47.20 11.31
N LEU A 102 -4.74 -48.17 11.28
CA LEU A 102 -4.75 -49.25 10.30
C LEU A 102 -5.97 -50.17 10.49
N ARG A 103 -6.35 -50.44 11.75
CA ARG A 103 -7.53 -51.23 12.10
C ARG A 103 -8.83 -50.58 11.62
N SER A 104 -8.96 -49.26 11.80
CA SER A 104 -10.06 -48.44 11.28
C SER A 104 -10.06 -48.42 9.74
N PHE A 105 -8.88 -48.23 9.14
CA PHE A 105 -8.71 -48.20 7.70
C PHE A 105 -9.16 -49.51 7.04
N LEU A 106 -8.87 -50.66 7.65
CA LEU A 106 -9.29 -51.99 7.17
C LEU A 106 -10.67 -52.44 7.68
N GLN A 107 -11.39 -51.59 8.44
CA GLN A 107 -12.71 -51.88 9.04
C GLN A 107 -12.73 -53.16 9.92
N LEU A 108 -11.66 -53.39 10.67
CA LEU A 108 -11.55 -54.52 11.59
C LEU A 108 -12.22 -54.20 12.95
N PRO A 109 -12.75 -55.21 13.68
CA PRO A 109 -13.40 -55.00 14.98
C PRO A 109 -12.48 -54.31 16.01
N GLN A 110 -12.97 -53.25 16.67
CA GLN A 110 -12.20 -52.49 17.67
C GLN A 110 -11.94 -53.28 18.95
N ALA A 111 -10.77 -53.08 19.57
CA ALA A 111 -10.57 -53.41 20.98
C ALA A 111 -11.24 -52.31 21.84
N GLN A 112 -12.09 -52.70 22.79
CA GLN A 112 -12.84 -51.76 23.64
C GLN A 112 -11.89 -50.84 24.43
N ALA A 113 -11.91 -49.53 24.13
CA ALA A 113 -11.35 -48.50 24.98
C ALA A 113 -12.20 -47.22 24.90
N ASN A 114 -12.53 -46.69 26.08
CA ASN A 114 -13.50 -45.64 26.37
C ASN A 114 -13.26 -44.31 25.63
N ARG A 115 -14.35 -43.75 25.10
CA ARG A 115 -14.43 -42.37 24.60
C ARG A 115 -14.52 -41.38 25.76
N MET A 116 -13.72 -40.31 25.71
CA MET A 116 -14.02 -39.04 26.38
C MET A 116 -14.14 -37.94 25.33
N THR A 117 -15.30 -37.30 25.29
CA THR A 117 -15.67 -36.14 24.48
C THR A 117 -15.20 -34.85 25.14
N ALA A 118 -14.52 -33.98 24.41
CA ALA A 118 -14.21 -32.60 24.85
C ALA A 118 -15.27 -31.61 24.32
N PRO A 119 -15.58 -30.52 25.04
CA PRO A 119 -16.68 -29.62 24.72
C PRO A 119 -16.29 -28.57 23.68
N ALA A 120 -17.26 -28.17 22.84
CA ALA A 120 -17.15 -27.07 21.90
C ALA A 120 -17.27 -25.72 22.61
N GLY A 121 -16.30 -24.84 22.39
CA GLY A 121 -16.32 -23.43 22.83
C GLY A 121 -17.07 -22.52 21.85
N PRO A 122 -17.45 -21.30 22.27
CA PRO A 122 -18.35 -20.43 21.54
C PRO A 122 -17.69 -19.78 20.32
N SER A 123 -18.49 -19.67 19.26
CA SER A 123 -18.23 -18.99 17.98
C SER A 123 -17.84 -17.52 18.17
N GLY A 124 -16.54 -17.23 18.13
CA GLY A 124 -15.98 -15.95 17.70
C GLY A 124 -15.32 -16.14 16.34
N ALA A 125 -15.30 -15.09 15.51
CA ALA A 125 -14.79 -15.11 14.13
C ALA A 125 -13.54 -16.00 13.98
N ALA A 126 -13.63 -16.98 13.07
CA ALA A 126 -12.53 -17.91 12.84
C ALA A 126 -11.27 -17.12 12.46
N PRO A 127 -10.14 -17.28 13.16
CA PRO A 127 -8.88 -16.70 12.73
C PRO A 127 -8.55 -17.26 11.35
N LEU A 128 -8.10 -16.40 10.44
CA LEU A 128 -7.60 -16.81 9.12
C LEU A 128 -6.52 -17.88 9.33
N LEU A 129 -6.81 -19.12 8.93
CA LEU A 129 -5.89 -20.24 9.14
C LEU A 129 -4.67 -20.06 8.22
N PRO A 130 -3.43 -20.14 8.73
CA PRO A 130 -2.22 -20.07 7.91
C PRO A 130 -2.20 -21.22 6.89
N LEU A 131 -1.45 -21.06 5.79
CA LEU A 131 -1.21 -22.15 4.83
C LEU A 131 -0.51 -23.31 5.54
N GLU A 132 -1.06 -24.52 5.37
CA GLU A 132 -0.48 -25.76 5.88
C GLU A 132 0.43 -26.38 4.82
N LYS A 133 1.43 -27.16 5.23
CA LYS A 133 2.35 -27.84 4.30
C LYS A 133 1.63 -28.79 3.33
N SER A 134 0.45 -29.27 3.70
CA SER A 134 -0.40 -30.14 2.88
C SER A 134 -1.20 -29.40 1.80
N ASP A 135 -1.30 -28.07 1.88
CA ASP A 135 -2.04 -27.29 0.90
C ASP A 135 -1.30 -27.26 -0.45
N THR A 136 -2.06 -27.18 -1.54
CA THR A 136 -1.52 -27.07 -2.90
C THR A 136 -2.05 -25.81 -3.58
N VAL A 137 -1.14 -24.97 -4.03
CA VAL A 137 -1.41 -23.73 -4.77
C VAL A 137 -0.96 -23.92 -6.22
N ILE A 138 -1.85 -23.63 -7.17
CA ILE A 138 -1.59 -23.66 -8.60
C ILE A 138 -1.45 -22.20 -9.07
N LEU A 139 -0.23 -21.79 -9.36
CA LEU A 139 0.09 -20.47 -9.90
C LEU A 139 -0.04 -20.50 -11.43
N VAL A 140 -0.85 -19.62 -11.98
CA VAL A 140 -1.13 -19.56 -13.42
C VAL A 140 -0.72 -18.19 -13.96
N ALA A 141 0.28 -18.19 -14.84
CA ALA A 141 0.80 -16.98 -15.47
C ALA A 141 0.93 -17.19 -16.99
N TYR A 142 1.06 -16.10 -17.76
CA TYR A 142 1.21 -16.22 -19.22
C TYR A 142 2.48 -17.00 -19.60
N GLN A 143 3.60 -16.74 -18.91
CA GLN A 143 4.85 -17.46 -19.08
C GLN A 143 5.23 -18.15 -17.78
N LEU A 144 5.83 -19.34 -17.89
CA LEU A 144 6.48 -20.00 -16.77
C LEU A 144 7.66 -19.16 -16.28
N PRO A 145 7.98 -19.17 -14.98
CA PRO A 145 9.17 -18.54 -14.43
C PRO A 145 10.44 -19.37 -14.73
N LEU A 146 10.59 -19.80 -15.98
CA LEU A 146 11.68 -20.65 -16.46
C LEU A 146 12.24 -20.09 -17.77
N THR A 147 13.56 -20.14 -17.91
CA THR A 147 14.24 -19.97 -19.20
C THR A 147 14.44 -21.35 -19.82
N VAL A 148 13.86 -21.57 -21.00
CA VAL A 148 13.95 -22.85 -21.73
C VAL A 148 14.67 -22.61 -23.05
N SER A 149 15.84 -23.22 -23.22
CA SER A 149 16.70 -23.11 -24.41
C SER A 149 17.06 -24.48 -24.98
N ARG A 150 17.52 -24.51 -26.24
CA ARG A 150 18.09 -25.72 -26.86
C ARG A 150 19.56 -25.82 -26.49
N ALA A 151 19.97 -26.99 -26.00
CA ALA A 151 21.38 -27.26 -25.71
C ALA A 151 22.18 -27.52 -27.00
N GLU A 152 23.48 -27.17 -27.01
CA GLU A 152 24.38 -27.34 -28.18
C GLU A 152 24.51 -28.81 -28.66
N GLY A 153 24.25 -29.79 -27.77
CA GLY A 153 24.31 -31.23 -28.07
C GLY A 153 22.97 -31.89 -28.43
N GLY A 154 21.89 -31.11 -28.55
CA GLY A 154 20.51 -31.61 -28.64
C GLY A 154 19.87 -31.82 -27.26
N GLY A 155 18.56 -31.63 -27.17
CA GLY A 155 17.80 -31.62 -25.91
C GLY A 155 17.46 -30.21 -25.40
N TRP A 156 16.86 -30.16 -24.21
CA TRP A 156 16.37 -28.93 -23.57
C TRP A 156 17.23 -28.59 -22.35
N GLU A 157 17.67 -27.34 -22.27
CA GLU A 157 18.28 -26.74 -21.09
C GLU A 157 17.23 -25.87 -20.41
N VAL A 158 17.07 -26.05 -19.10
CA VAL A 158 16.00 -25.40 -18.32
C VAL A 158 16.61 -24.81 -17.05
N GLU A 159 16.42 -23.51 -16.87
CA GLU A 159 16.86 -22.79 -15.67
C GLU A 159 15.72 -21.96 -15.09
N TRP A 160 15.73 -21.74 -13.78
CA TRP A 160 14.79 -20.82 -13.15
C TRP A 160 15.06 -19.39 -13.60
N ASP A 161 13.98 -18.66 -13.91
CA ASP A 161 14.08 -17.25 -14.20
C ASP A 161 14.11 -16.44 -12.90
N ASP A 162 15.32 -16.10 -12.46
CA ASP A 162 15.53 -15.35 -11.23
C ASP A 162 14.94 -13.92 -11.25
N GLU A 163 14.63 -13.38 -12.43
CA GLU A 163 14.08 -12.02 -12.59
C GLU A 163 12.56 -11.98 -12.73
N SER A 164 11.92 -13.15 -12.76
CA SER A 164 10.47 -13.21 -12.77
C SER A 164 9.92 -12.55 -11.50
N VAL A 165 8.90 -11.69 -11.67
CA VAL A 165 8.11 -11.15 -10.55
C VAL A 165 7.49 -12.28 -9.73
N LEU A 166 7.25 -13.43 -10.37
CA LEU A 166 6.75 -14.65 -9.74
C LEU A 166 7.91 -15.64 -9.54
N ASN A 167 9.03 -15.21 -8.96
CA ASN A 167 10.14 -16.09 -8.65
C ASN A 167 9.77 -17.06 -7.51
N GLN A 168 9.96 -18.36 -7.72
CA GLN A 168 9.64 -19.39 -6.72
C GLN A 168 10.39 -19.21 -5.40
N HIS A 169 11.68 -18.92 -5.45
CA HIS A 169 12.51 -18.67 -4.27
C HIS A 169 12.06 -17.41 -3.53
N ALA A 170 11.55 -16.41 -4.26
CA ALA A 170 11.02 -15.18 -3.67
C ALA A 170 9.62 -15.33 -3.03
N LEU A 171 8.82 -16.32 -3.46
CA LEU A 171 7.45 -16.50 -2.93
C LEU A 171 7.41 -17.43 -1.70
N SER A 172 8.29 -18.44 -1.63
CA SER A 172 8.53 -19.32 -0.47
C SER A 172 7.27 -19.64 0.38
N LEU A 173 6.21 -20.13 -0.28
CA LEU A 173 4.87 -20.26 0.31
C LEU A 173 4.76 -21.32 1.42
N GLY A 174 5.80 -22.13 1.65
CA GLY A 174 5.82 -23.17 2.69
C GLY A 174 4.82 -24.32 2.46
N CYS A 175 4.14 -24.33 1.32
CA CYS A 175 3.18 -25.35 0.87
C CYS A 175 3.61 -25.91 -0.50
N ARG A 176 2.86 -26.87 -1.03
CA ARG A 176 3.11 -27.37 -2.38
C ARG A 176 2.67 -26.32 -3.40
N VAL A 177 3.55 -26.01 -4.36
CA VAL A 177 3.28 -25.05 -5.44
C VAL A 177 3.45 -25.76 -6.78
N MET A 178 2.52 -25.55 -7.69
CA MET A 178 2.62 -25.96 -9.09
C MET A 178 2.44 -24.76 -9.99
N TRP A 179 3.20 -24.70 -11.08
CA TRP A 179 3.14 -23.61 -12.04
C TRP A 179 2.47 -24.07 -13.33
N VAL A 180 1.63 -23.21 -13.90
CA VAL A 180 1.03 -23.40 -15.22
C VAL A 180 1.29 -22.16 -16.06
N GLY A 181 1.93 -22.32 -17.20
CA GLY A 181 2.40 -21.19 -18.01
C GLY A 181 2.86 -21.59 -19.41
N GLY A 182 2.95 -20.62 -20.32
CA GLY A 182 3.59 -20.84 -21.62
C GLY A 182 5.12 -20.92 -21.51
N VAL A 183 5.74 -21.65 -22.44
CA VAL A 183 7.21 -21.64 -22.62
C VAL A 183 7.62 -20.48 -23.54
N GLY A 184 8.76 -19.86 -23.26
CA GLY A 184 9.25 -18.69 -23.99
C GLY A 184 9.83 -18.99 -25.38
N CYS A 185 9.90 -20.25 -25.79
CA CYS A 185 10.49 -20.72 -27.04
C CYS A 185 9.49 -21.52 -27.88
N ALA A 186 9.79 -21.65 -29.18
CA ALA A 186 9.03 -22.53 -30.07
C ALA A 186 9.44 -23.98 -29.80
N VAL A 187 8.44 -24.86 -29.67
CA VAL A 187 8.61 -26.29 -29.40
C VAL A 187 7.87 -27.04 -30.50
N ASP A 188 8.52 -28.04 -31.08
CA ASP A 188 7.88 -28.88 -32.09
C ASP A 188 6.84 -29.81 -31.44
N PRO A 189 5.67 -30.04 -32.06
CA PRO A 189 4.60 -30.85 -31.47
C PRO A 189 5.03 -32.25 -31.00
N ASP A 190 5.99 -32.86 -31.69
CA ASP A 190 6.50 -34.20 -31.36
C ASP A 190 7.35 -34.22 -30.07
N GLU A 191 7.86 -33.06 -29.64
CA GLU A 191 8.67 -32.91 -28.44
C GLU A 191 7.91 -32.29 -27.25
N GLU A 192 6.66 -31.82 -27.47
CA GLU A 192 5.85 -31.17 -26.45
C GLU A 192 5.62 -32.07 -25.23
N GLU A 193 5.31 -33.35 -25.44
CA GLU A 193 5.04 -34.30 -24.34
C GLU A 193 6.31 -34.58 -23.52
N GLY A 194 7.46 -34.76 -24.19
CA GLY A 194 8.75 -34.97 -23.54
C GLY A 194 9.19 -33.77 -22.71
N LEU A 195 9.04 -32.56 -23.25
CA LEU A 195 9.33 -31.32 -22.51
C LEU A 195 8.35 -31.12 -21.35
N ALA A 196 7.06 -31.38 -21.52
CA ALA A 196 6.08 -31.27 -20.45
C ALA A 196 6.40 -32.21 -19.27
N GLN A 197 6.83 -33.43 -19.57
CA GLN A 197 7.24 -34.37 -18.53
C GLN A 197 8.50 -33.88 -17.79
N LEU A 198 9.51 -33.40 -18.52
CA LEU A 198 10.74 -32.84 -17.95
C LEU A 198 10.44 -31.67 -16.99
N LEU A 199 9.60 -30.74 -17.42
CA LEU A 199 9.23 -29.56 -16.62
C LEU A 199 8.39 -29.93 -15.39
N LEU A 200 7.50 -30.91 -15.52
CA LEU A 200 6.66 -31.35 -14.40
C LEU A 200 7.48 -32.07 -13.33
N GLU A 201 8.34 -33.01 -13.74
CA GLU A 201 9.15 -33.82 -12.82
C GLU A 201 10.30 -33.02 -12.18
N GLY A 202 10.98 -32.17 -12.97
CA GLY A 202 12.13 -31.40 -12.51
C GLY A 202 11.75 -30.11 -11.78
N TYR A 203 10.65 -29.46 -12.18
CA TYR A 203 10.35 -28.07 -11.78
C TYR A 203 8.92 -27.88 -11.23
N SER A 204 8.09 -28.93 -11.19
CA SER A 204 6.65 -28.81 -10.84
C SER A 204 5.91 -27.78 -11.73
N CYS A 205 6.35 -27.67 -12.99
CA CYS A 205 5.84 -26.74 -13.99
C CYS A 205 5.11 -27.50 -15.09
N LEU A 206 3.91 -27.05 -15.44
CA LEU A 206 3.10 -27.60 -16.51
C LEU A 206 3.03 -26.59 -17.67
N PRO A 207 3.66 -26.87 -18.82
CA PRO A 207 3.67 -25.95 -19.94
C PRO A 207 2.32 -25.92 -20.67
N VAL A 208 1.95 -24.74 -21.15
CA VAL A 208 0.81 -24.52 -22.05
C VAL A 208 1.36 -24.21 -23.43
N PHE A 209 1.27 -25.17 -24.36
CA PHE A 209 1.72 -24.98 -25.73
C PHE A 209 0.65 -24.26 -26.57
N LEU A 210 1.01 -23.05 -27.00
CA LEU A 210 0.19 -22.21 -27.86
C LEU A 210 0.80 -22.19 -29.27
N PRO A 211 0.05 -22.57 -30.33
CA PRO A 211 0.51 -22.45 -31.70
C PRO A 211 0.92 -21.00 -32.02
N ALA A 212 1.97 -20.81 -32.81
CA ALA A 212 2.51 -19.48 -33.11
C ALA A 212 1.45 -18.49 -33.63
N ALA A 213 0.56 -18.94 -34.52
CA ALA A 213 -0.54 -18.11 -35.04
C ALA A 213 -1.56 -17.70 -33.97
N LEU A 214 -1.79 -18.56 -32.96
CA LEU A 214 -2.65 -18.23 -31.83
C LEU A 214 -1.95 -17.24 -30.91
N THR A 215 -0.67 -17.47 -30.59
CA THR A 215 0.16 -16.58 -29.76
C THR A 215 0.24 -15.18 -30.36
N ASP A 216 0.42 -15.07 -31.67
CA ASP A 216 0.48 -13.78 -32.35
C ASP A 216 -0.79 -12.95 -32.13
N ARG A 217 -1.96 -13.52 -32.39
CA ARG A 217 -3.25 -12.82 -32.23
C ARG A 217 -3.65 -12.61 -30.77
N PHE A 218 -3.41 -13.59 -29.91
CA PHE A 218 -3.70 -13.52 -28.48
C PHE A 218 -2.82 -12.48 -27.78
N TYR A 219 -1.50 -12.64 -27.90
CA TYR A 219 -0.54 -11.85 -27.14
C TYR A 219 -0.18 -10.55 -27.84
N HIS A 220 0.24 -10.58 -29.11
CA HIS A 220 0.61 -9.36 -29.84
C HIS A 220 -0.62 -8.54 -30.24
N GLY A 221 -1.68 -9.19 -30.72
CA GLY A 221 -2.95 -8.55 -31.06
C GLY A 221 -3.70 -8.04 -29.83
N PHE A 222 -4.37 -8.95 -29.10
CA PHE A 222 -5.30 -8.55 -28.04
C PHE A 222 -4.62 -8.03 -26.76
N CYS A 223 -3.62 -8.72 -26.23
CA CYS A 223 -2.98 -8.31 -24.97
C CYS A 223 -2.14 -7.02 -25.15
N ARG A 224 -1.14 -7.04 -26.03
CA ARG A 224 -0.16 -5.95 -26.18
C ARG A 224 -0.68 -4.76 -26.98
N SER A 225 -1.39 -4.99 -28.09
CA SER A 225 -1.83 -3.87 -28.95
C SER A 225 -3.16 -3.27 -28.50
N TYR A 226 -4.04 -4.05 -27.87
CA TYR A 226 -5.36 -3.56 -27.45
C TYR A 226 -5.48 -3.30 -25.94
N LEU A 227 -5.36 -4.31 -25.08
CA LEU A 227 -5.58 -4.16 -23.64
C LEU A 227 -4.52 -3.28 -22.98
N ARG A 228 -3.24 -3.52 -23.26
CA ARG A 228 -2.15 -2.83 -22.57
C ARG A 228 -2.22 -1.30 -22.70
N PRO A 229 -2.37 -0.69 -23.90
CA PRO A 229 -2.52 0.76 -24.02
C PRO A 229 -3.71 1.29 -23.22
N VAL A 230 -4.85 0.61 -23.31
CA VAL A 230 -6.06 0.99 -22.58
C VAL A 230 -5.82 0.95 -21.07
N PHE A 231 -5.20 -0.11 -20.56
CA PHE A 231 -4.87 -0.29 -19.14
C PHE A 231 -3.91 0.80 -18.63
N HIS A 232 -3.08 1.34 -19.52
CA HIS A 232 -2.19 2.46 -19.24
C HIS A 232 -2.81 3.83 -19.60
N ASN A 233 -4.15 3.93 -19.62
CA ASN A 233 -4.91 5.15 -19.91
C ASN A 233 -4.62 5.79 -21.27
N ARG A 234 -4.08 5.05 -22.24
CA ARG A 234 -3.94 5.49 -23.62
C ARG A 234 -5.17 5.05 -24.41
N MET A 235 -6.13 5.95 -24.54
CA MET A 235 -7.26 5.76 -25.45
C MET A 235 -6.76 5.87 -26.89
N ARG A 236 -7.06 4.87 -27.72
CA ARG A 236 -6.85 4.97 -29.17
C ARG A 236 -8.07 5.66 -29.77
N LEU A 237 -7.83 6.74 -30.50
CA LEU A 237 -8.84 7.33 -31.38
C LEU A 237 -8.74 6.63 -32.74
N PRO A 238 -9.85 6.31 -33.42
CA PRO A 238 -9.80 5.75 -34.76
C PRO A 238 -9.22 6.79 -35.73
N ASP A 239 -8.26 6.39 -36.56
CA ASP A 239 -7.83 7.19 -37.70
C ASP A 239 -8.91 7.13 -38.81
N SER A 240 -9.11 8.26 -39.49
CA SER A 240 -10.35 8.66 -40.18
C SER A 240 -10.82 7.81 -41.36
N GLU A 241 -10.14 6.73 -41.72
CA GLU A 241 -10.44 5.95 -42.93
C GLU A 241 -11.50 4.86 -42.70
N ASN A 242 -11.63 4.35 -41.47
CA ASN A 242 -12.77 3.54 -41.06
C ASN A 242 -12.94 3.55 -39.53
N PRO A 243 -13.94 4.23 -38.95
CA PRO A 243 -14.13 4.25 -37.50
C PRO A 243 -14.52 2.88 -36.90
N PHE A 244 -14.81 1.87 -37.73
CA PHE A 244 -15.27 0.54 -37.35
C PHE A 244 -14.34 -0.62 -37.77
N CYS A 245 -13.27 -0.38 -38.56
CA CYS A 245 -12.26 -1.39 -38.98
C CYS A 245 -10.84 -0.82 -38.78
N GLU A 246 -9.75 -1.53 -38.51
CA GLU A 246 -9.46 -2.94 -38.20
C GLU A 246 -8.03 -3.07 -37.58
N GLU A 247 -7.51 -2.02 -36.94
CA GLU A 247 -6.13 -2.01 -36.41
C GLU A 247 -6.05 -2.16 -34.87
N GLY A 248 -7.18 -2.06 -34.16
CA GLY A 248 -7.20 -2.07 -32.68
C GLY A 248 -7.91 -3.27 -32.06
N TRP A 249 -9.02 -3.74 -32.62
CA TRP A 249 -9.79 -4.87 -32.12
C TRP A 249 -10.33 -5.66 -33.30
N ARG A 250 -9.82 -6.88 -33.53
CA ARG A 250 -10.42 -7.84 -34.46
C ARG A 250 -11.26 -8.81 -33.65
N SER A 251 -12.48 -9.13 -34.10
CA SER A 251 -13.28 -10.22 -33.50
C SER A 251 -12.47 -11.52 -33.40
N GLU A 252 -11.55 -11.72 -34.35
CA GLU A 252 -10.59 -12.82 -34.37
C GLU A 252 -9.58 -12.78 -33.22
N ASP A 253 -9.09 -11.61 -32.81
CA ASP A 253 -8.13 -11.47 -31.71
C ASP A 253 -8.80 -11.74 -30.35
N TRP A 254 -10.06 -11.32 -30.20
CA TRP A 254 -10.87 -11.71 -29.03
C TRP A 254 -11.15 -13.23 -28.99
N ARG A 255 -11.42 -13.85 -30.14
CA ARG A 255 -11.57 -15.31 -30.24
C ARG A 255 -10.27 -16.01 -29.88
N ALA A 256 -9.13 -15.51 -30.36
CA ALA A 256 -7.80 -16.01 -29.99
C ALA A 256 -7.54 -15.87 -28.49
N TYR A 257 -7.88 -14.73 -27.89
CA TYR A 257 -7.77 -14.51 -26.44
C TYR A 257 -8.62 -15.48 -25.62
N SER A 258 -9.86 -15.70 -26.05
CA SER A 258 -10.78 -16.68 -25.45
C SER A 258 -10.28 -18.12 -25.62
N ALA A 259 -9.71 -18.47 -26.78
CA ALA A 259 -9.18 -19.79 -27.08
C ALA A 259 -7.91 -20.09 -26.28
N ALA A 260 -7.00 -19.11 -26.16
CA ALA A 260 -5.80 -19.22 -25.33
C ALA A 260 -6.19 -19.40 -23.85
N ASN A 261 -7.06 -18.54 -23.31
CA ASN A 261 -7.55 -18.67 -21.92
C ASN A 261 -8.24 -20.02 -21.66
N ARG A 262 -8.94 -20.58 -22.67
CA ARG A 262 -9.52 -21.92 -22.58
C ARG A 262 -8.44 -22.99 -22.48
N LYS A 263 -7.38 -22.94 -23.30
CA LYS A 263 -6.24 -23.87 -23.20
C LYS A 263 -5.57 -23.82 -21.83
N PHE A 264 -5.35 -22.61 -21.28
CA PHE A 264 -4.85 -22.48 -19.90
C PHE A 264 -5.78 -23.15 -18.90
N ALA A 265 -7.09 -22.95 -19.02
CA ALA A 265 -8.07 -23.62 -18.15
C ALA A 265 -8.06 -25.15 -18.33
N ASP A 266 -7.85 -25.65 -19.55
CA ASP A 266 -7.71 -27.09 -19.83
C ASP A 266 -6.53 -27.66 -19.06
N THR A 267 -5.35 -27.05 -19.22
CA THR A 267 -4.11 -27.48 -18.58
C THR A 267 -4.18 -27.40 -17.06
N VAL A 268 -4.77 -26.34 -16.48
CA VAL A 268 -4.99 -26.25 -15.02
C VAL A 268 -5.85 -27.41 -14.52
N MET A 269 -6.88 -27.81 -15.29
CA MET A 269 -7.78 -28.89 -14.90
C MET A 269 -7.15 -30.29 -14.99
N GLU A 270 -6.01 -30.44 -15.68
CA GLU A 270 -5.30 -31.72 -15.70
C GLU A 270 -4.71 -32.08 -14.33
N VAL A 271 -4.41 -31.07 -13.51
CA VAL A 271 -3.75 -31.18 -12.19
C VAL A 271 -4.60 -30.68 -11.03
N TYR A 272 -5.78 -30.12 -11.31
CA TYR A 272 -6.68 -29.61 -10.28
C TYR A 272 -7.36 -30.75 -9.51
N GLU A 273 -7.33 -30.66 -8.17
CA GLU A 273 -8.14 -31.49 -7.28
C GLU A 273 -8.99 -30.61 -6.35
N PRO A 274 -10.18 -31.07 -5.91
CA PRO A 274 -11.00 -30.32 -4.97
C PRO A 274 -10.22 -29.97 -3.69
N GLY A 275 -10.12 -28.68 -3.38
CA GLY A 275 -9.33 -28.15 -2.26
C GLY A 275 -8.04 -27.45 -2.70
N HIS A 276 -7.59 -27.64 -3.95
CA HIS A 276 -6.49 -26.83 -4.51
C HIS A 276 -6.94 -25.39 -4.72
N MET A 277 -6.00 -24.46 -4.50
CA MET A 277 -6.19 -23.03 -4.73
C MET A 277 -5.57 -22.65 -6.07
N VAL A 278 -6.31 -21.98 -6.94
CA VAL A 278 -5.81 -21.50 -8.22
C VAL A 278 -5.60 -20.00 -8.14
N TRP A 279 -4.39 -19.54 -8.45
CA TRP A 279 -4.05 -18.13 -8.43
C TRP A 279 -3.57 -17.68 -9.80
N ALA A 280 -4.42 -16.90 -10.48
CA ALA A 280 -4.20 -16.39 -11.82
C ALA A 280 -3.53 -15.02 -11.79
N HIS A 281 -2.59 -14.78 -12.71
CA HIS A 281 -1.81 -13.55 -12.75
C HIS A 281 -1.96 -12.77 -14.06
N ASP A 282 -2.22 -11.47 -13.89
CA ASP A 282 -2.18 -10.39 -14.87
C ASP A 282 -3.26 -10.42 -15.99
N TYR A 283 -3.28 -9.37 -16.81
CA TYR A 283 -4.31 -9.12 -17.82
C TYR A 283 -4.37 -10.14 -18.98
N HIS A 284 -3.39 -11.03 -19.09
CA HIS A 284 -3.38 -12.10 -20.09
C HIS A 284 -4.46 -13.17 -19.82
N LEU A 285 -4.85 -13.35 -18.55
CA LEU A 285 -5.66 -14.48 -18.09
C LEU A 285 -6.99 -14.05 -17.43
N LEU A 286 -7.56 -12.91 -17.82
CA LEU A 286 -8.78 -12.36 -17.19
C LEU A 286 -10.01 -13.27 -17.37
N LEU A 287 -10.02 -14.15 -18.39
CA LEU A 287 -11.12 -15.09 -18.62
C LEU A 287 -10.97 -16.42 -17.88
N LEU A 288 -9.77 -16.73 -17.38
CA LEU A 288 -9.46 -17.98 -16.72
C LEU A 288 -10.45 -18.32 -15.59
N PRO A 289 -10.81 -17.39 -14.66
CA PRO A 289 -11.73 -17.70 -13.57
C PRO A 289 -13.09 -18.21 -14.07
N SER A 290 -13.59 -17.66 -15.18
CA SER A 290 -14.88 -18.10 -15.77
C SER A 290 -14.83 -19.50 -16.35
N PHE A 291 -13.69 -19.91 -16.92
CA PHE A 291 -13.54 -21.25 -17.48
C PHE A 291 -13.39 -22.30 -16.37
N LEU A 292 -12.65 -21.97 -15.31
CA LEU A 292 -12.47 -22.84 -14.15
C LEU A 292 -13.79 -23.04 -13.39
N LEU A 293 -14.50 -21.98 -13.07
CA LEU A 293 -15.75 -22.04 -12.31
C LEU A 293 -16.86 -22.83 -13.03
N ARG A 294 -16.89 -22.78 -14.37
CA ARG A 294 -17.84 -23.56 -15.19
C ARG A 294 -17.64 -25.07 -15.04
N ARG A 295 -16.41 -25.52 -14.78
CA ARG A 295 -16.06 -26.93 -14.61
C ARG A 295 -16.10 -27.35 -13.15
N HIS A 296 -15.62 -26.50 -12.24
CA HIS A 296 -15.65 -26.73 -10.80
C HIS A 296 -16.18 -25.49 -10.07
N ARG A 297 -17.46 -25.54 -9.67
CA ARG A 297 -18.15 -24.45 -8.97
C ARG A 297 -17.63 -24.14 -7.56
N THR A 298 -16.83 -25.03 -7.00
CA THR A 298 -16.24 -24.92 -5.65
C THR A 298 -14.73 -24.66 -5.70
N ALA A 299 -14.19 -24.27 -6.85
CA ALA A 299 -12.77 -23.97 -6.96
C ALA A 299 -12.46 -22.63 -6.29
N HIS A 300 -11.44 -22.61 -5.44
CA HIS A 300 -10.90 -21.39 -4.85
C HIS A 300 -10.02 -20.69 -5.90
N ILE A 301 -10.46 -19.54 -6.38
CA ILE A 301 -9.82 -18.82 -7.48
C ILE A 301 -9.46 -17.40 -7.05
N GLY A 302 -8.16 -17.09 -7.02
CA GLY A 302 -7.64 -15.73 -6.93
C GLY A 302 -7.23 -15.20 -8.31
N LEU A 303 -7.42 -13.91 -8.55
CA LEU A 303 -6.88 -13.19 -9.70
C LEU A 303 -6.09 -11.98 -9.20
N PHE A 304 -4.83 -11.82 -9.59
CA PHE A 304 -4.05 -10.64 -9.24
C PHE A 304 -3.56 -9.89 -10.48
N LEU A 305 -3.83 -8.59 -10.57
CA LEU A 305 -3.39 -7.75 -11.67
C LEU A 305 -2.10 -7.01 -11.32
N HIS A 306 -1.04 -7.36 -12.04
CA HIS A 306 0.25 -6.68 -11.98
C HIS A 306 0.29 -5.42 -12.86
N SER A 307 -0.60 -5.32 -13.85
CA SER A 307 -0.75 -4.12 -14.66
C SER A 307 -1.73 -3.10 -14.04
N PRO A 308 -1.60 -1.80 -14.36
CA PRO A 308 -2.57 -0.79 -13.95
C PRO A 308 -3.99 -1.14 -14.40
N PHE A 309 -5.00 -0.76 -13.61
CA PHE A 309 -6.40 -0.81 -14.04
C PHE A 309 -6.88 0.60 -14.42
N PRO A 310 -7.40 0.79 -15.65
CA PRO A 310 -7.64 2.12 -16.19
C PRO A 310 -8.90 2.76 -15.60
N ALA A 311 -8.98 4.08 -15.70
CA ALA A 311 -10.15 4.82 -15.23
C ALA A 311 -11.42 4.38 -16.00
N SER A 312 -12.58 4.42 -15.33
CA SER A 312 -13.83 3.84 -15.87
C SER A 312 -14.30 4.43 -17.21
N ASP A 313 -13.91 5.65 -17.53
CA ASP A 313 -14.14 6.35 -18.79
C ASP A 313 -13.24 5.82 -19.91
N VAL A 314 -11.97 5.52 -19.61
CA VAL A 314 -11.07 4.85 -20.56
C VAL A 314 -11.47 3.39 -20.72
N PHE A 315 -11.75 2.65 -19.64
CA PHE A 315 -12.17 1.24 -19.70
C PHE A 315 -13.46 1.04 -20.53
N ARG A 316 -14.33 2.05 -20.58
CA ARG A 316 -15.55 2.06 -21.41
C ARG A 316 -15.27 1.96 -22.91
N SER A 317 -14.08 2.35 -23.37
CA SER A 317 -13.63 2.16 -24.76
C SER A 317 -13.38 0.70 -25.13
N VAL A 318 -13.26 -0.20 -24.14
CA VAL A 318 -13.09 -1.63 -24.40
C VAL A 318 -14.41 -2.21 -24.93
N ALA A 319 -14.36 -2.88 -26.07
CA ALA A 319 -15.53 -3.44 -26.74
C ALA A 319 -16.14 -4.59 -25.91
N VAL A 320 -15.29 -5.48 -25.39
CA VAL A 320 -15.64 -6.66 -24.57
C VAL A 320 -15.56 -6.38 -23.06
N ARG A 321 -15.78 -5.13 -22.66
CA ARG A 321 -15.60 -4.64 -21.29
C ARG A 321 -16.44 -5.40 -20.25
N GLU A 322 -17.66 -5.76 -20.60
CA GLU A 322 -18.55 -6.42 -19.64
C GLU A 322 -18.18 -7.90 -19.47
N GLU A 323 -17.80 -8.57 -20.55
CA GLU A 323 -17.32 -9.94 -20.54
C GLU A 323 -16.05 -10.06 -19.69
N LEU A 324 -15.11 -9.12 -19.82
CA LEU A 324 -13.91 -9.08 -19.00
C LEU A 324 -14.24 -8.86 -17.52
N LEU A 325 -15.07 -7.87 -17.18
CA LEU A 325 -15.43 -7.61 -15.77
C LEU A 325 -16.17 -8.79 -15.14
N ARG A 326 -17.18 -9.35 -15.83
CA ARG A 326 -17.89 -10.54 -15.36
C ARG A 326 -16.93 -11.71 -15.18
N ALA A 327 -15.93 -11.82 -16.04
CA ALA A 327 -14.97 -12.90 -15.93
C ALA A 327 -14.00 -12.76 -14.76
N MET A 328 -13.55 -11.54 -14.47
CA MET A 328 -12.78 -11.23 -13.28
C MET A 328 -13.58 -11.53 -12.00
N LEU A 329 -14.86 -11.15 -11.97
CA LEU A 329 -15.78 -11.39 -10.85
C LEU A 329 -16.18 -12.87 -10.67
N HIS A 330 -15.73 -13.77 -11.55
CA HIS A 330 -15.84 -15.21 -11.29
C HIS A 330 -14.77 -15.72 -10.32
N ALA A 331 -13.70 -14.96 -10.08
CA ALA A 331 -12.76 -15.22 -8.99
C ALA A 331 -13.43 -14.97 -7.62
N ASP A 332 -12.93 -15.63 -6.57
CA ASP A 332 -13.32 -15.35 -5.19
C ASP A 332 -12.60 -14.11 -4.64
N MET A 333 -11.41 -13.81 -5.19
CA MET A 333 -10.62 -12.63 -4.86
C MET A 333 -10.00 -12.00 -6.11
N VAL A 334 -10.09 -10.68 -6.23
CA VAL A 334 -9.38 -9.87 -7.23
C VAL A 334 -8.43 -8.90 -6.53
N GLY A 335 -7.13 -9.02 -6.80
CA GLY A 335 -6.08 -8.20 -6.20
C GLY A 335 -5.49 -7.17 -7.17
N PHE A 336 -5.13 -6.00 -6.63
CA PHE A 336 -4.46 -4.92 -7.35
C PHE A 336 -3.30 -4.35 -6.53
N LEU A 337 -2.32 -3.77 -7.22
CA LEU A 337 -1.14 -3.17 -6.59
C LEU A 337 -1.44 -1.87 -5.83
N LEU A 338 -2.33 -1.03 -6.37
CA LEU A 338 -2.64 0.29 -5.82
C LEU A 338 -4.15 0.46 -5.61
N PHE A 339 -4.51 1.29 -4.63
CA PHE A 339 -5.91 1.62 -4.37
C PHE A 339 -6.57 2.35 -5.55
N GLU A 340 -5.84 3.20 -6.30
CA GLU A 340 -6.37 3.84 -7.52
C GLU A 340 -6.97 2.81 -8.47
N TYR A 341 -6.25 1.71 -8.72
CA TYR A 341 -6.67 0.65 -9.64
C TYR A 341 -7.87 -0.12 -9.09
N THR A 342 -7.89 -0.38 -7.78
CA THR A 342 -9.04 -0.97 -7.09
C THR A 342 -10.27 -0.08 -7.23
N ARG A 343 -10.16 1.22 -6.95
CA ARG A 343 -11.25 2.19 -7.10
C ARG A 343 -11.75 2.25 -8.53
N ASN A 344 -10.84 2.24 -9.51
CA ASN A 344 -11.19 2.23 -10.93
C ASN A 344 -11.97 0.96 -11.31
N PHE A 345 -11.56 -0.21 -10.79
CA PHE A 345 -12.26 -1.47 -10.99
C PHE A 345 -13.65 -1.47 -10.35
N LEU A 346 -13.77 -1.07 -9.08
CA LEU A 346 -15.06 -0.96 -8.37
C LEU A 346 -16.01 0.03 -9.08
N THR A 347 -15.48 1.16 -9.53
CA THR A 347 -16.25 2.15 -10.30
C THR A 347 -16.70 1.59 -11.64
N SER A 348 -15.87 0.79 -12.30
CA SER A 348 -16.20 0.12 -13.56
C SER A 348 -17.29 -0.94 -13.36
N CYS A 349 -17.21 -1.74 -12.29
CA CYS A 349 -18.25 -2.69 -11.89
C CYS A 349 -19.58 -1.98 -11.62
N LYS A 350 -19.55 -0.87 -10.86
CA LYS A 350 -20.76 -0.08 -10.58
C LYS A 350 -21.38 0.52 -11.83
N ARG A 351 -20.58 1.15 -12.69
CA ARG A 351 -21.08 1.89 -13.86
C ARG A 351 -21.50 0.97 -15.01
N LEU A 352 -20.83 -0.16 -15.20
CA LEU A 352 -21.07 -1.06 -16.34
C LEU A 352 -21.97 -2.25 -16.00
N LEU A 353 -21.88 -2.77 -14.78
CA LEU A 353 -22.66 -3.94 -14.36
C LEU A 353 -23.76 -3.60 -13.35
N GLY A 354 -23.84 -2.35 -12.87
CA GLY A 354 -24.82 -1.92 -11.86
C GLY A 354 -24.56 -2.51 -10.48
N LEU A 355 -23.36 -3.04 -10.22
CA LEU A 355 -23.03 -3.70 -8.96
C LEU A 355 -22.59 -2.66 -7.92
N GLU A 356 -23.24 -2.66 -6.76
CA GLU A 356 -22.76 -1.89 -5.62
C GLU A 356 -21.56 -2.62 -4.99
N HIS A 357 -20.59 -1.85 -4.53
CA HIS A 357 -19.52 -2.37 -3.69
C HIS A 357 -19.88 -2.06 -2.26
N ASP A 358 -19.77 -3.06 -1.39
CA ASP A 358 -19.99 -2.81 0.02
C ASP A 358 -18.81 -2.02 0.58
N ARG A 359 -19.11 -0.92 1.27
CA ARG A 359 -18.09 -0.11 1.96
C ARG A 359 -17.83 -0.63 3.37
N SER A 360 -18.48 -1.72 3.78
CA SER A 360 -18.20 -2.45 5.02
C SER A 360 -18.71 -3.89 4.97
N PRO A 361 -17.85 -4.92 4.85
CA PRO A 361 -18.29 -6.28 5.11
C PRO A 361 -18.31 -6.57 6.63
N PRO A 362 -19.16 -7.50 7.11
CA PRO A 362 -19.46 -7.73 8.54
C PRO A 362 -18.32 -8.31 9.39
N SER A 363 -17.16 -8.61 8.80
CA SER A 363 -16.01 -9.17 9.52
C SER A 363 -14.78 -9.19 8.60
N GLY A 364 -13.92 -8.15 8.65
CA GLY A 364 -12.53 -8.27 8.18
C GLY A 364 -11.96 -7.22 7.22
N GLY A 365 -12.62 -6.09 6.94
CA GLY A 365 -11.92 -4.94 6.35
C GLY A 365 -11.60 -4.95 4.86
N PHE A 366 -11.97 -6.01 4.14
CA PHE A 366 -11.73 -6.09 2.72
C PHE A 366 -12.80 -5.33 1.92
N LEU A 367 -12.42 -4.69 0.82
CA LEU A 367 -13.40 -4.18 -0.15
C LEU A 367 -14.02 -5.37 -0.87
N GLY A 368 -15.26 -5.25 -1.34
CA GLY A 368 -15.88 -6.36 -2.06
C GLY A 368 -17.06 -5.95 -2.94
N VAL A 369 -17.40 -6.85 -3.87
CA VAL A 369 -18.50 -6.70 -4.81
C VAL A 369 -19.37 -7.95 -4.75
N ASP A 370 -20.67 -7.77 -4.56
CA ASP A 370 -21.61 -8.90 -4.65
C ASP A 370 -21.92 -9.21 -6.11
N PHE A 371 -21.61 -10.44 -6.53
CA PHE A 371 -21.81 -10.90 -7.89
C PHE A 371 -22.30 -12.35 -7.93
N GLY A 372 -23.45 -12.59 -8.56
CA GLY A 372 -24.01 -13.93 -8.73
C GLY A 372 -24.32 -14.65 -7.40
N GLY A 373 -24.68 -13.90 -6.36
CA GLY A 373 -24.93 -14.44 -5.02
C GLY A 373 -23.67 -14.80 -4.23
N ARG A 374 -22.49 -14.39 -4.69
CA ARG A 374 -21.21 -14.53 -3.99
C ARG A 374 -20.63 -13.14 -3.69
N HIS A 375 -19.92 -13.04 -2.59
CA HIS A 375 -19.13 -11.86 -2.27
C HIS A 375 -17.72 -12.02 -2.83
N VAL A 376 -17.33 -11.19 -3.80
CA VAL A 376 -15.99 -11.20 -4.40
C VAL A 376 -15.12 -10.23 -3.62
N ILE A 377 -14.05 -10.72 -3.02
CA ILE A 377 -13.10 -9.92 -2.25
C ILE A 377 -12.23 -9.10 -3.23
N VAL A 378 -12.05 -7.82 -2.96
CA VAL A 378 -11.17 -6.93 -3.72
C VAL A 378 -10.07 -6.43 -2.78
N GLN A 379 -8.83 -6.82 -3.07
CA GLN A 379 -7.69 -6.56 -2.19
C GLN A 379 -6.68 -5.62 -2.82
N VAL A 380 -6.22 -4.64 -2.05
CA VAL A 380 -5.05 -3.83 -2.38
C VAL A 380 -3.84 -4.49 -1.72
N SER A 381 -2.80 -4.78 -2.48
CA SER A 381 -1.55 -5.31 -1.93
C SER A 381 -0.37 -4.90 -2.81
N THR A 382 0.58 -4.19 -2.22
CA THR A 382 1.79 -3.73 -2.89
C THR A 382 2.80 -4.86 -3.01
N PHE A 383 3.42 -4.98 -4.19
CA PHE A 383 4.45 -5.98 -4.43
C PHE A 383 5.76 -5.61 -3.71
N GLY A 384 6.45 -6.61 -3.14
CA GLY A 384 7.73 -6.47 -2.46
C GLY A 384 8.86 -7.22 -3.18
N VAL A 385 10.10 -6.98 -2.77
CA VAL A 385 11.26 -7.79 -3.20
C VAL A 385 11.69 -8.71 -2.06
N SER A 386 12.38 -9.82 -2.37
CA SER A 386 12.91 -10.73 -1.35
C SER A 386 14.36 -10.37 -1.02
N PRO A 387 14.67 -9.88 0.20
CA PRO A 387 16.04 -9.54 0.58
C PRO A 387 17.00 -10.72 0.51
N SER A 388 16.56 -11.90 0.94
CA SER A 388 17.37 -13.13 0.94
C SER A 388 17.79 -13.57 -0.47
N LEU A 389 16.92 -13.36 -1.46
CA LEU A 389 17.26 -13.61 -2.86
C LEU A 389 18.33 -12.62 -3.35
N LEU A 390 18.14 -11.32 -3.11
CA LEU A 390 19.07 -10.29 -3.55
C LEU A 390 20.47 -10.45 -2.92
N GLU A 391 20.54 -10.85 -1.64
CA GLU A 391 21.79 -11.12 -0.95
C GLU A 391 22.63 -12.22 -1.62
N ASN A 392 22.00 -13.23 -2.20
CA ASN A 392 22.70 -14.30 -2.94
C ASN A 392 23.34 -13.78 -4.24
N HIS A 393 22.82 -12.66 -4.77
CA HIS A 393 23.30 -12.06 -6.01
C HIS A 393 24.24 -10.85 -5.81
N LEU A 394 24.65 -10.57 -4.56
CA LEU A 394 25.66 -9.55 -4.28
C LEU A 394 27.06 -9.99 -4.74
N PRO A 395 27.86 -9.06 -5.29
CA PRO A 395 29.13 -9.37 -5.96
C PRO A 395 30.24 -9.96 -5.06
N ASP A 396 30.16 -9.83 -3.74
CA ASP A 396 31.10 -10.49 -2.80
C ASP A 396 30.94 -12.02 -2.78
N ARG A 397 29.86 -12.55 -3.37
CA ARG A 397 29.52 -13.98 -3.37
C ARG A 397 29.35 -14.62 -4.76
N LEU A 398 29.51 -13.88 -5.86
CA LEU A 398 29.27 -14.39 -7.22
C LEU A 398 30.51 -14.43 -8.13
N ALA A 399 30.67 -15.57 -8.82
CA ALA A 399 31.75 -15.88 -9.76
C ALA A 399 31.38 -16.13 -11.25
N PRO A 400 30.22 -15.73 -11.84
CA PRO A 400 29.92 -16.10 -13.23
C PRO A 400 30.56 -15.17 -14.30
N PRO A 401 30.84 -15.69 -15.52
CA PRO A 401 31.64 -15.04 -16.57
C PRO A 401 30.91 -13.98 -17.42
N ALA A 402 29.59 -14.04 -17.59
CA ALA A 402 28.85 -13.10 -18.47
C ALA A 402 28.74 -11.67 -17.90
N ALA A 403 28.93 -11.52 -16.60
CA ALA A 403 28.97 -10.21 -15.93
C ALA A 403 30.36 -9.55 -16.01
N ALA A 404 31.41 -10.26 -16.43
CA ALA A 404 32.77 -9.75 -16.37
C ALA A 404 33.00 -8.51 -17.26
N SER A 405 32.51 -8.53 -18.51
CA SER A 405 32.71 -7.42 -19.45
C SER A 405 31.99 -6.14 -19.01
N THR A 406 30.71 -6.23 -18.65
CA THR A 406 29.95 -5.06 -18.13
C THR A 406 30.47 -4.60 -16.77
N ARG A 407 30.96 -5.52 -15.93
CA ARG A 407 31.57 -5.18 -14.64
C ARG A 407 32.86 -4.39 -14.82
N ASP A 408 33.73 -4.80 -15.73
CA ASP A 408 35.01 -4.14 -15.96
C ASP A 408 34.80 -2.75 -16.57
N GLU A 409 33.89 -2.61 -17.54
CA GLU A 409 33.51 -1.29 -18.09
C GLU A 409 32.91 -0.33 -17.05
N LEU A 410 32.00 -0.83 -16.18
CA LEU A 410 31.40 -0.01 -15.13
C LEU A 410 32.39 0.32 -14.00
N LYS A 411 33.32 -0.59 -13.68
CA LYS A 411 34.41 -0.33 -12.73
C LYS A 411 35.37 0.72 -13.25
N ASP A 412 35.75 0.64 -14.53
CA ASP A 412 36.62 1.62 -15.17
C ASP A 412 35.95 3.00 -15.17
N LEU A 413 34.66 3.06 -15.52
CA LEU A 413 33.86 4.28 -15.45
C LEU A 413 33.80 4.82 -14.01
N ARG A 414 33.59 3.96 -13.01
CA ARG A 414 33.56 4.39 -11.60
C ARG A 414 34.93 4.90 -11.14
N ALA A 415 36.01 4.23 -11.52
CA ALA A 415 37.37 4.64 -11.20
C ALA A 415 37.73 6.01 -11.85
N GLU A 416 37.24 6.27 -13.07
CA GLU A 416 37.39 7.57 -13.74
C GLU A 416 36.62 8.68 -13.01
N LEU A 417 35.44 8.37 -12.47
CA LEU A 417 34.64 9.31 -11.67
C LEU A 417 35.24 9.55 -10.29
N ASP A 418 35.82 8.54 -9.65
CA ASP A 418 36.44 8.64 -8.32
C ASP A 418 37.85 9.27 -8.36
N ALA A 419 38.42 9.50 -9.55
CA ALA A 419 39.70 10.16 -9.71
C ALA A 419 39.69 11.61 -9.13
N PRO A 420 40.83 12.11 -8.60
CA PRO A 420 40.88 13.42 -7.95
C PRO A 420 40.43 14.54 -8.90
N ALA A 421 39.33 15.21 -8.55
CA ALA A 421 38.74 16.28 -9.34
C ALA A 421 38.42 17.49 -8.45
N ALA A 422 38.39 18.68 -9.06
CA ALA A 422 38.05 19.93 -8.37
C ALA A 422 36.58 19.99 -7.91
N SER A 423 35.72 19.07 -8.35
CA SER A 423 34.30 19.01 -7.99
C SER A 423 33.87 17.54 -7.84
N PRO A 424 32.97 17.24 -6.89
CA PRO A 424 32.50 15.88 -6.63
C PRO A 424 31.78 15.32 -7.85
N ARG A 425 32.21 14.12 -8.28
CA ARG A 425 31.62 13.43 -9.43
C ARG A 425 30.57 12.43 -8.97
N ARG A 426 29.41 12.38 -9.62
CA ARG A 426 28.32 11.46 -9.24
C ARG A 426 27.84 10.64 -10.43
N LEU A 427 27.57 9.37 -10.19
CA LEU A 427 26.99 8.45 -11.16
C LEU A 427 25.48 8.37 -10.96
N LEU A 428 24.72 8.75 -11.98
CA LEU A 428 23.28 8.56 -12.03
C LEU A 428 22.99 7.31 -12.86
N ALA A 429 22.03 6.47 -12.47
CA ALA A 429 21.66 5.29 -13.23
C ALA A 429 20.17 5.20 -13.54
N GLY A 430 19.85 4.62 -14.69
CA GLY A 430 18.49 4.26 -15.07
C GLY A 430 18.49 2.96 -15.86
N VAL A 431 17.72 1.97 -15.40
CA VAL A 431 17.48 0.72 -16.12
C VAL A 431 16.00 0.63 -16.44
N ASP A 432 15.66 0.68 -17.72
CA ASP A 432 14.27 0.60 -18.18
C ASP A 432 14.12 -0.28 -19.42
N TYR A 433 12.92 -0.82 -19.62
CA TYR A 433 12.55 -1.43 -20.89
C TYR A 433 12.34 -0.34 -21.96
N LEU A 434 12.65 -0.66 -23.21
CA LEU A 434 12.33 0.18 -24.36
C LEU A 434 10.82 0.20 -24.61
N ASP A 435 10.13 1.03 -23.84
CA ASP A 435 8.69 1.20 -23.85
C ASP A 435 8.31 2.66 -23.61
N ARG A 436 7.31 3.14 -24.33
CA ARG A 436 6.81 4.52 -24.20
C ARG A 436 6.33 4.84 -22.78
N PHE A 437 5.80 3.86 -22.05
CA PHE A 437 5.32 4.10 -20.69
C PHE A 437 6.45 4.23 -19.67
N LYS A 438 7.68 3.82 -20.01
CA LYS A 438 8.86 3.95 -19.13
C LYS A 438 9.47 5.35 -19.11
N GLY A 439 9.09 6.22 -20.05
CA GLY A 439 9.48 7.63 -20.03
C GLY A 439 10.99 7.86 -20.16
N VAL A 440 11.72 6.96 -20.83
CA VAL A 440 13.16 7.09 -21.07
C VAL A 440 13.49 8.39 -21.81
N GLN A 441 12.66 8.79 -22.78
CA GLN A 441 12.81 10.05 -23.50
C GLN A 441 12.73 11.25 -22.55
N LEU A 442 11.76 11.25 -21.63
CA LEU A 442 11.55 12.34 -20.66
C LEU A 442 12.78 12.49 -19.75
N LYS A 443 13.34 11.37 -19.30
CA LYS A 443 14.58 11.35 -18.51
C LYS A 443 15.75 12.00 -19.25
N LEU A 444 15.97 11.58 -20.50
CA LEU A 444 17.09 12.06 -21.31
C LEU A 444 16.93 13.53 -21.68
N LEU A 445 15.71 13.97 -22.01
CA LEU A 445 15.42 15.38 -22.30
C LEU A 445 15.60 16.27 -21.07
N ALA A 446 15.18 15.81 -19.88
CA ALA A 446 15.41 16.55 -18.64
C ALA A 446 16.90 16.63 -18.28
N TRP A 447 17.65 15.54 -18.50
CA TRP A 447 19.11 15.55 -18.32
C TRP A 447 19.79 16.53 -19.28
N GLU A 448 19.40 16.54 -20.55
CA GLU A 448 19.88 17.50 -21.54
C GLU A 448 19.57 18.94 -21.13
N ALA A 449 18.34 19.23 -20.69
CA ALA A 449 17.94 20.55 -20.23
C ALA A 449 18.74 21.00 -18.99
N MET A 450 18.99 20.09 -18.05
CA MET A 450 19.81 20.34 -16.86
C MET A 450 21.25 20.71 -17.23
N LEU A 451 21.87 19.97 -18.16
CA LEU A 451 23.21 20.25 -18.65
C LEU A 451 23.28 21.59 -19.41
N ALA A 452 22.22 21.93 -20.15
CA ALA A 452 22.12 23.22 -20.83
C ALA A 452 22.03 24.39 -19.84
N ALA A 453 21.14 24.30 -18.86
CA ALA A 453 20.87 25.37 -17.88
C ALA A 453 21.99 25.56 -16.84
N TYR A 454 22.62 24.46 -16.40
CA TYR A 454 23.55 24.48 -15.26
C TYR A 454 24.91 23.91 -15.64
N PRO A 455 25.88 24.75 -16.05
CA PRO A 455 27.21 24.31 -16.46
C PRO A 455 27.98 23.49 -15.41
N ARG A 456 27.66 23.68 -14.12
CA ARG A 456 28.27 22.93 -13.00
C ARG A 456 28.08 21.42 -13.11
N TYR A 457 26.99 20.95 -13.70
CA TYR A 457 26.73 19.51 -13.84
C TYR A 457 27.41 18.87 -15.06
N ARG A 458 27.97 19.66 -15.97
CA ARG A 458 28.69 19.15 -17.16
C ARG A 458 30.01 18.50 -16.80
N ALA A 459 30.68 19.02 -15.76
CA ALA A 459 31.97 18.53 -15.31
C ALA A 459 31.76 17.70 -14.03
N GLY A 460 31.66 16.39 -14.18
CA GLY A 460 31.69 15.44 -13.06
C GLY A 460 30.46 14.56 -12.89
N HIS A 461 29.36 14.79 -13.60
CA HIS A 461 28.18 13.93 -13.48
C HIS A 461 27.96 13.13 -14.77
N THR A 462 27.68 11.84 -14.62
CA THR A 462 27.42 10.94 -15.75
C THR A 462 26.15 10.16 -15.50
N LEU A 463 25.24 10.19 -16.48
CA LEU A 463 24.07 9.33 -16.51
C LEU A 463 24.39 8.02 -17.24
N VAL A 464 24.24 6.88 -16.56
CA VAL A 464 24.31 5.54 -17.12
C VAL A 464 22.88 5.05 -17.38
N MET A 465 22.48 5.04 -18.64
CA MET A 465 21.17 4.59 -19.08
C MET A 465 21.29 3.23 -19.78
N VAL A 466 20.74 2.18 -19.18
CA VAL A 466 20.67 0.85 -19.79
C VAL A 466 19.24 0.57 -20.25
N ALA A 467 19.07 0.37 -21.55
CA ALA A 467 17.78 0.08 -22.16
C ALA A 467 17.69 -1.41 -22.50
N SER A 468 16.76 -2.14 -21.86
CA SER A 468 16.56 -3.57 -22.12
C SER A 468 15.60 -3.81 -23.28
N ARG A 469 15.97 -4.74 -24.16
CA ARG A 469 15.21 -5.14 -25.35
C ARG A 469 14.27 -6.32 -25.14
N ASN A 470 14.21 -6.92 -23.95
CA ASN A 470 13.35 -8.09 -23.65
C ASN A 470 11.90 -7.92 -24.14
N GLN A 471 11.40 -6.68 -24.23
CA GLN A 471 10.06 -6.37 -24.73
C GLN A 471 9.99 -5.68 -26.10
N VAL A 472 11.13 -5.39 -26.75
CA VAL A 472 11.20 -4.65 -28.03
C VAL A 472 10.66 -5.44 -29.21
N LYS A 473 10.85 -6.76 -29.21
CA LYS A 473 10.24 -7.63 -30.24
C LYS A 473 8.70 -7.64 -30.16
N LEU A 474 8.10 -7.06 -29.11
CA LEU A 474 6.72 -7.30 -28.71
C LEU A 474 5.78 -6.08 -28.86
N VAL A 475 6.28 -4.92 -29.33
CA VAL A 475 5.49 -3.67 -29.46
C VAL A 475 5.73 -3.02 -30.82
N ALA A 476 4.66 -2.72 -31.57
CA ALA A 476 4.74 -2.07 -32.88
C ALA A 476 5.47 -0.70 -32.83
N ASP A 477 5.15 0.13 -31.83
CA ASP A 477 5.76 1.46 -31.60
C ASP A 477 7.23 1.40 -31.10
N ALA A 478 7.80 0.22 -30.82
CA ALA A 478 9.14 0.12 -30.22
C ALA A 478 10.24 0.66 -31.15
N ARG A 479 10.06 0.55 -32.47
CA ARG A 479 10.99 1.10 -33.47
C ARG A 479 11.03 2.62 -33.40
N ASP A 480 9.87 3.27 -33.30
CA ASP A 480 9.77 4.73 -33.21
C ASP A 480 10.38 5.23 -31.91
N VAL A 481 10.03 4.58 -30.79
CA VAL A 481 10.59 4.89 -29.46
C VAL A 481 12.11 4.79 -29.48
N ARG A 482 12.65 3.73 -30.10
CA ARG A 482 14.09 3.53 -30.23
C ARG A 482 14.74 4.63 -31.09
N ALA A 483 14.15 4.97 -32.24
CA ALA A 483 14.67 6.02 -33.12
C ALA A 483 14.69 7.40 -32.43
N ASP A 484 13.65 7.71 -31.65
CA ASP A 484 13.58 8.94 -30.85
C ASP A 484 14.69 8.97 -29.79
N ILE A 485 14.85 7.87 -29.04
CA ILE A 485 15.90 7.74 -28.01
C ILE A 485 17.28 7.89 -28.63
N GLU A 486 17.57 7.18 -29.72
CA GLU A 486 18.86 7.26 -30.42
C GLU A 486 19.17 8.68 -30.90
N THR A 487 18.15 9.44 -31.30
CA THR A 487 18.29 10.84 -31.72
C THR A 487 18.67 11.74 -30.54
N ILE A 488 17.99 11.57 -29.39
CA ILE A 488 18.31 12.33 -28.17
C ILE A 488 19.71 11.96 -27.65
N VAL A 489 20.04 10.66 -27.62
CA VAL A 489 21.37 10.17 -27.18
C VAL A 489 22.48 10.74 -28.05
N ARG A 490 22.32 10.74 -29.38
CA ARG A 490 23.30 11.33 -30.31
C ARG A 490 23.51 12.82 -30.03
N ARG A 491 22.43 13.57 -29.80
CA ARG A 491 22.48 15.00 -29.49
C ARG A 491 23.24 15.27 -28.19
N ILE A 492 22.90 14.56 -27.11
CA ILE A 492 23.58 14.72 -25.80
C ILE A 492 25.07 14.37 -25.92
N ARG A 493 25.43 13.25 -26.55
CA ARG A 493 26.83 12.85 -26.71
C ARG A 493 27.65 13.85 -27.54
N ALA A 494 27.03 14.50 -28.53
CA ALA A 494 27.69 15.53 -29.34
C ALA A 494 27.87 16.85 -28.58
N SER A 495 26.86 17.26 -27.79
CA SER A 495 26.88 18.54 -27.06
C SER A 495 27.63 18.46 -25.72
N TYR A 496 27.63 17.30 -25.06
CA TYR A 496 28.16 17.09 -23.71
C TYR A 496 28.92 15.75 -23.61
N PRO A 497 30.17 15.69 -24.10
CA PRO A 497 31.00 14.47 -24.02
C PRO A 497 31.19 14.01 -22.57
N GLY A 498 31.04 12.71 -22.31
CA GLY A 498 31.18 12.10 -20.97
C GLY A 498 29.96 12.20 -20.05
N ALA A 499 28.95 13.01 -20.39
CA ALA A 499 27.77 13.20 -19.55
C ALA A 499 26.71 12.08 -19.66
N LEU A 500 26.83 11.18 -20.66
CA LEU A 500 25.87 10.09 -20.91
C LEU A 500 26.56 8.82 -21.42
N HIS A 501 26.42 7.74 -20.66
CA HIS A 501 26.68 6.38 -21.10
C HIS A 501 25.34 5.69 -21.39
N TYR A 502 25.09 5.34 -22.66
CA TYR A 502 23.89 4.65 -23.10
C TYR A 502 24.26 3.29 -23.68
N ALA A 503 23.64 2.23 -23.16
CA ALA A 503 23.80 0.86 -23.62
C ALA A 503 22.43 0.21 -23.87
N GLU A 504 22.28 -0.47 -25.00
CA GLU A 504 21.10 -1.27 -25.31
C GLU A 504 21.46 -2.76 -25.22
N VAL A 505 20.83 -3.47 -24.28
CA VAL A 505 21.11 -4.89 -24.01
C VAL A 505 19.87 -5.73 -24.30
N GLU A 506 20.03 -7.02 -24.62
CA GLU A 506 18.86 -7.90 -24.72
C GLU A 506 18.18 -8.00 -23.35
N ARG A 507 18.94 -8.45 -22.37
CA ARG A 507 18.54 -8.62 -20.97
C ARG A 507 19.69 -8.16 -20.07
N LEU A 508 19.38 -7.45 -18.99
CA LEU A 508 20.37 -7.10 -17.97
C LEU A 508 20.14 -7.99 -16.75
N SER A 509 21.09 -8.90 -16.48
CA SER A 509 20.96 -9.87 -15.38
C SER A 509 20.80 -9.19 -14.01
N LEU A 510 20.13 -9.85 -13.07
CA LEU A 510 19.99 -9.39 -11.69
C LEU A 510 21.35 -9.05 -11.06
N ALA A 511 22.37 -9.89 -11.26
CA ALA A 511 23.72 -9.64 -10.77
C ALA A 511 24.35 -8.36 -11.37
N ALA A 512 24.14 -8.10 -12.66
CA ALA A 512 24.62 -6.88 -13.30
C ALA A 512 23.85 -5.63 -12.81
N ARG A 513 22.54 -5.76 -12.55
CA ARG A 513 21.74 -4.69 -11.91
C ARG A 513 22.25 -4.37 -10.50
N MET A 514 22.49 -5.38 -9.67
CA MET A 514 23.01 -5.18 -8.31
C MET A 514 24.35 -4.44 -8.32
N GLN A 515 25.25 -4.78 -9.25
CA GLN A 515 26.52 -4.07 -9.42
C GLN A 515 26.33 -2.61 -9.84
N LEU A 516 25.43 -2.35 -10.79
CA LEU A 516 25.10 -0.99 -11.19
C LEU A 516 24.53 -0.19 -10.02
N TRP A 517 23.63 -0.77 -9.23
CA TRP A 517 23.07 -0.15 -8.03
C TRP A 517 24.15 0.20 -7.00
N GLN A 518 25.11 -0.69 -6.74
CA GLN A 518 26.24 -0.40 -5.85
C GLN A 518 27.10 0.78 -6.32
N MET A 519 27.30 0.90 -7.63
CA MET A 519 28.15 1.95 -8.20
C MET A 519 27.43 3.30 -8.36
N SER A 520 26.10 3.32 -8.29
CA SER A 520 25.27 4.49 -8.54
C SER A 520 25.04 5.33 -7.30
N ASP A 521 25.24 6.65 -7.42
CA ASP A 521 24.92 7.63 -6.39
C ASP A 521 23.43 8.01 -6.36
N VAL A 522 22.77 7.99 -7.53
CA VAL A 522 21.35 8.32 -7.69
C VAL A 522 20.73 7.40 -8.74
N ILE A 523 19.57 6.84 -8.46
CA ILE A 523 18.74 6.17 -9.47
C ILE A 523 17.61 7.09 -9.93
N VAL A 524 17.34 7.10 -11.23
CA VAL A 524 16.35 7.99 -11.83
C VAL A 524 15.29 7.18 -12.55
N TYR A 525 14.03 7.29 -12.10
CA TYR A 525 12.88 6.64 -12.71
C TYR A 525 11.81 7.68 -13.07
N SER A 526 11.59 7.89 -14.36
CA SER A 526 10.65 8.87 -14.92
C SER A 526 9.46 8.18 -15.61
N THR A 527 9.05 7.04 -15.05
CA THR A 527 7.99 6.19 -15.60
C THR A 527 6.69 6.98 -15.69
N VAL A 528 6.09 7.00 -16.87
CA VAL A 528 4.84 7.73 -17.13
C VAL A 528 3.67 7.03 -16.44
N ARG A 529 3.59 5.71 -16.58
CA ARG A 529 2.56 4.90 -15.93
C ARG A 529 3.04 3.46 -15.82
N GLU A 530 3.14 2.98 -14.60
CA GLU A 530 3.46 1.60 -14.26
C GLU A 530 2.83 1.30 -12.91
N ALA A 531 2.44 0.04 -12.68
CA ALA A 531 1.81 -0.32 -11.42
C ALA A 531 2.82 -0.50 -10.29
N VAL A 532 3.94 -1.17 -10.56
CA VAL A 532 5.07 -1.29 -9.64
C VAL A 532 6.36 -1.43 -10.41
N ASN A 533 7.44 -0.86 -9.89
CA ASN A 533 8.79 -1.03 -10.40
C ASN A 533 9.63 -1.64 -9.28
N ALA A 534 10.20 -2.82 -9.53
CA ALA A 534 11.02 -3.50 -8.52
C ALA A 534 12.42 -2.87 -8.37
N HIS A 535 12.92 -2.17 -9.39
CA HIS A 535 14.30 -1.68 -9.38
C HIS A 535 14.62 -0.67 -8.25
N PRO A 536 13.74 0.27 -7.89
CA PRO A 536 13.99 1.11 -6.72
C PRO A 536 14.02 0.33 -5.40
N LEU A 537 13.26 -0.77 -5.31
CA LEU A 537 13.25 -1.66 -4.15
C LEU A 537 14.58 -2.43 -4.05
N GLU A 538 15.09 -2.91 -5.20
CA GLU A 538 16.41 -3.52 -5.31
C GLU A 538 17.50 -2.53 -4.86
N TYR A 539 17.46 -1.28 -5.34
CA TYR A 539 18.46 -0.26 -5.02
C TYR A 539 18.52 0.04 -3.51
N GLY A 540 17.36 0.18 -2.85
CA GLY A 540 17.31 0.45 -1.41
C GLY A 540 17.87 -0.67 -0.53
N LEU A 541 17.86 -1.92 -0.99
CA LEU A 541 18.41 -3.07 -0.25
C LEU A 541 19.91 -3.25 -0.43
N VAL A 542 20.47 -2.82 -1.56
CA VAL A 542 21.91 -2.87 -1.84
C VAL A 542 22.70 -1.88 -0.95
N GLU A 543 22.02 -0.92 -0.35
CA GLU A 543 22.56 0.28 0.31
C GLU A 543 22.97 0.09 1.78
N GLU A 544 23.45 -1.07 2.23
CA GLU A 544 24.01 -1.22 3.60
C GLU A 544 25.30 -0.38 3.86
N ALA A 545 25.61 0.60 3.00
CA ALA A 545 26.63 1.62 3.18
C ALA A 545 25.98 3.03 3.35
N PRO A 546 26.40 3.83 4.34
CA PRO A 546 25.60 4.93 4.93
C PRO A 546 25.53 6.25 4.12
N ASP A 547 25.25 6.28 2.81
CA ASP A 547 25.32 7.57 2.08
C ASP A 547 24.47 7.80 0.80
N ARG A 548 23.38 7.07 0.52
CA ARG A 548 22.61 7.23 -0.74
C ARG A 548 21.08 7.17 -0.50
N SER A 549 20.24 7.23 -1.54
CA SER A 549 18.77 7.36 -1.37
C SER A 549 17.97 6.71 -2.50
N ALA A 550 16.97 5.88 -2.15
CA ALA A 550 16.11 5.13 -3.08
C ALA A 550 14.67 5.69 -3.22
N MET A 551 13.90 5.20 -4.21
CA MET A 551 12.62 5.79 -4.65
C MET A 551 11.41 4.82 -4.67
N GLN A 552 10.57 4.77 -3.63
CA GLN A 552 9.09 4.57 -3.71
C GLN A 552 8.41 4.62 -2.33
N PHE A 553 8.97 5.41 -1.42
CA PHE A 553 8.64 5.34 -0.02
C PHE A 553 8.64 6.74 0.58
N SER A 554 8.19 6.83 1.82
CA SER A 554 8.04 8.09 2.55
C SER A 554 9.33 8.92 2.72
N GLY A 555 10.50 8.44 2.28
CA GLY A 555 11.77 9.18 2.19
C GLY A 555 12.21 9.57 0.77
N SER A 556 11.51 9.16 -0.28
CA SER A 556 11.91 9.34 -1.68
C SER A 556 11.57 10.73 -2.28
N LEU A 557 12.30 11.16 -3.32
CA LEU A 557 11.98 12.38 -4.07
C LEU A 557 10.95 12.10 -5.18
N VAL A 558 9.75 12.65 -5.05
CA VAL A 558 8.67 12.49 -6.03
C VAL A 558 8.75 13.59 -7.08
N MET A 559 8.59 13.21 -8.36
CA MET A 559 8.59 14.15 -9.49
C MET A 559 7.50 13.83 -10.49
N ASN A 560 7.02 14.86 -11.18
CA ASN A 560 6.15 14.69 -12.35
C ASN A 560 7.03 14.56 -13.61
N PRO A 561 7.09 13.40 -14.28
CA PRO A 561 7.97 13.20 -15.43
C PRO A 561 7.61 14.06 -16.65
N PHE A 562 6.41 14.65 -16.69
CA PHE A 562 5.98 15.56 -17.76
C PHE A 562 6.45 17.01 -17.55
N SER A 563 6.92 17.35 -16.35
CA SER A 563 7.49 18.67 -16.08
C SER A 563 9.01 18.56 -16.03
N THR A 564 9.66 19.10 -17.07
CA THR A 564 11.13 19.16 -17.13
C THR A 564 11.70 19.89 -15.92
N GLU A 565 11.06 20.98 -15.47
CA GLU A 565 11.48 21.72 -14.27
C GLU A 565 11.37 20.88 -12.99
N ALA A 566 10.31 20.07 -12.86
CA ALA A 566 10.15 19.19 -11.69
C ALA A 566 11.22 18.09 -11.67
N VAL A 567 11.53 17.49 -12.82
CA VAL A 567 12.59 16.48 -12.94
C VAL A 567 13.95 17.12 -12.63
N MET A 568 14.23 18.30 -13.18
CA MET A 568 15.46 19.04 -12.91
C MET A 568 15.60 19.40 -11.43
N GLY A 569 14.54 19.91 -10.78
CA GLY A 569 14.55 20.24 -9.36
C GLY A 569 14.76 19.01 -8.47
N ALA A 570 14.17 17.87 -8.82
CA ALA A 570 14.39 16.61 -8.10
C ALA A 570 15.83 16.09 -8.27
N LEU A 571 16.41 16.18 -9.48
CA LEU A 571 17.81 15.82 -9.73
C LEU A 571 18.78 16.73 -8.98
N GLU A 572 18.54 18.04 -9.01
CA GLU A 572 19.33 19.03 -8.25
C GLU A 572 19.29 18.72 -6.75
N THR A 573 18.08 18.50 -6.20
CA THR A 573 17.90 18.10 -4.80
C THR A 573 18.67 16.82 -4.49
N ALA A 574 18.57 15.77 -5.31
CA ALA A 574 19.26 14.50 -5.10
C ALA A 574 20.81 14.65 -5.11
N LEU A 575 21.33 15.46 -6.03
CA LEU A 575 22.78 15.68 -6.19
C LEU A 575 23.37 16.53 -5.06
N GLU A 576 22.61 17.49 -4.53
CA GLU A 576 23.05 18.41 -3.48
C GLU A 576 22.65 17.99 -2.05
N MET A 577 21.86 16.91 -1.91
CA MET A 577 21.35 16.45 -0.62
C MET A 577 22.49 16.13 0.38
N PRO A 578 22.42 16.64 1.62
CA PRO A 578 23.40 16.33 2.66
C PRO A 578 23.40 14.84 3.05
N PRO A 579 24.55 14.26 3.45
CA PRO A 579 24.65 12.85 3.88
C PRO A 579 23.64 12.44 4.96
N ALA A 580 23.45 13.28 5.99
CA ALA A 580 22.54 12.99 7.08
C ALA A 580 21.07 12.89 6.63
N GLU A 581 20.67 13.68 5.63
CA GLU A 581 19.32 13.60 5.07
C GLU A 581 19.15 12.35 4.21
N LYS A 582 20.18 12.00 3.42
CA LYS A 582 20.20 10.75 2.62
C LYS A 582 20.02 9.52 3.51
N GLU A 583 20.84 9.41 4.56
CA GLU A 583 20.81 8.29 5.48
C GLU A 583 19.45 8.18 6.19
N ALA A 584 18.86 9.31 6.61
CA ALA A 584 17.54 9.33 7.23
C ALA A 584 16.44 8.85 6.28
N ARG A 585 16.48 9.27 5.01
CA ARG A 585 15.54 8.84 3.97
C ARG A 585 15.71 7.34 3.65
N ALA A 586 16.95 6.90 3.43
CA ALA A 586 17.28 5.50 3.14
C ALA A 586 16.84 4.57 4.27
N ARG A 587 17.09 4.93 5.55
CA ARG A 587 16.71 4.12 6.71
C ARG A 587 15.20 3.93 6.81
N LYS A 588 14.42 4.98 6.52
CA LYS A 588 12.95 4.95 6.52
C LYS A 588 12.43 4.00 5.44
N ASP A 589 13.00 4.09 4.26
CA ASP A 589 12.61 3.31 3.08
C ASP A 589 13.01 1.83 3.27
N LEU A 590 14.22 1.56 3.78
CA LEU A 590 14.74 0.23 4.06
C LEU A 590 13.88 -0.54 5.08
N ALA A 591 13.44 0.12 6.15
CA ALA A 591 12.56 -0.49 7.15
C ALA A 591 11.23 -0.96 6.52
N HIS A 592 10.68 -0.17 5.60
CA HIS A 592 9.45 -0.55 4.89
C HIS A 592 9.69 -1.68 3.88
N ILE A 593 10.79 -1.63 3.10
CA ILE A 593 11.12 -2.69 2.12
C ILE A 593 11.31 -4.03 2.83
N ARG A 594 12.01 -4.05 3.97
CA ARG A 594 12.25 -5.27 4.76
C ARG A 594 10.98 -5.85 5.40
N ALA A 595 10.00 -4.99 5.72
CA ALA A 595 8.73 -5.41 6.32
C ALA A 595 7.68 -5.85 5.28
N ASN A 596 7.88 -5.56 3.99
CA ASN A 596 6.94 -5.87 2.92
C ASN A 596 7.66 -6.65 1.82
N THR A 597 7.86 -7.95 2.07
CA THR A 597 8.54 -8.85 1.15
C THR A 597 7.58 -9.46 0.13
N ALA A 598 8.12 -10.04 -0.95
CA ALA A 598 7.34 -10.84 -1.90
C ALA A 598 6.65 -12.05 -1.23
N GLU A 599 7.29 -12.64 -0.21
CA GLU A 599 6.73 -13.76 0.57
C GLU A 599 5.52 -13.31 1.39
N ASP A 600 5.63 -12.16 2.07
CA ASP A 600 4.55 -11.58 2.85
C ASP A 600 3.37 -11.18 1.96
N TRP A 601 3.66 -10.56 0.81
CA TRP A 601 2.68 -10.23 -0.22
C TRP A 601 1.88 -11.48 -0.64
N ALA A 602 2.57 -12.58 -0.95
CA ALA A 602 1.93 -13.80 -1.39
C ALA A 602 1.08 -14.45 -0.28
N ARG A 603 1.59 -14.48 0.96
CA ARG A 603 0.83 -14.97 2.13
C ARG A 603 -0.43 -14.15 2.37
N GLN A 604 -0.34 -12.82 2.32
CA GLN A 604 -1.48 -11.92 2.53
C GLN A 604 -2.59 -12.07 1.49
N LEU A 605 -2.26 -12.47 0.26
CA LEU A 605 -3.22 -12.68 -0.83
C LEU A 605 -3.83 -14.10 -0.84
N LEU A 606 -3.15 -15.08 -0.26
CA LEU A 606 -3.65 -16.46 -0.18
C LEU A 606 -4.53 -16.68 1.06
N LEU A 607 -4.29 -15.97 2.16
CA LEU A 607 -5.07 -16.12 3.41
C LEU A 607 -6.59 -15.90 3.25
N PRO A 608 -7.08 -14.86 2.54
CA PRO A 608 -8.52 -14.62 2.40
C PRO A 608 -9.25 -15.73 1.64
N GLN A 609 -8.54 -16.45 0.76
CA GLN A 609 -9.11 -17.52 -0.07
C GLN A 609 -9.52 -18.76 0.74
N ARG A 610 -9.08 -18.90 2.00
CA ARG A 610 -9.49 -19.99 2.92
C ARG A 610 -10.78 -19.72 3.67
N SER A 611 -11.30 -18.49 3.67
CA SER A 611 -12.52 -18.18 4.42
C SER A 611 -13.71 -18.89 3.77
N PRO A 612 -14.48 -19.73 4.50
CA PRO A 612 -15.71 -20.28 3.96
C PRO A 612 -16.62 -19.12 3.56
N SER A 613 -17.19 -19.20 2.34
CA SER A 613 -18.20 -18.26 1.86
C SER A 613 -19.31 -18.14 2.90
N MET A 614 -19.27 -17.07 3.69
CA MET A 614 -20.24 -16.79 4.73
C MET A 614 -21.49 -16.23 4.05
N SER A 615 -22.50 -17.10 3.91
CA SER A 615 -23.86 -16.71 3.58
C SER A 615 -24.64 -16.58 4.88
N ALA A 616 -24.80 -15.36 5.38
CA ALA A 616 -25.86 -15.00 6.32
C ALA A 616 -26.10 -13.47 6.28
N PRO A 617 -27.34 -13.01 6.08
CA PRO A 617 -27.70 -11.60 6.17
C PRO A 617 -28.02 -11.24 7.62
N SER A 618 -27.32 -10.24 8.19
CA SER A 618 -27.73 -9.60 9.44
C SER A 618 -28.13 -8.16 9.18
N HIS A 619 -29.42 -7.88 9.40
CA HIS A 619 -30.02 -6.55 9.42
C HIS A 619 -29.56 -5.71 10.61
N GLY A 620 -29.46 -4.39 10.40
CA GLY A 620 -29.43 -3.33 11.42
C GLY A 620 -28.03 -2.73 11.60
N VAL A 621 -27.81 -1.43 11.68
CA VAL A 621 -28.68 -0.25 11.83
C VAL A 621 -27.98 0.88 11.07
N VAL A 622 -28.74 1.63 10.27
CA VAL A 622 -28.26 2.85 9.60
C VAL A 622 -28.00 3.89 10.69
N ASP A 623 -26.75 4.27 10.87
CA ASP A 623 -26.38 5.30 11.84
C ASP A 623 -26.78 6.69 11.31
N ASP A 624 -27.65 7.34 12.07
CA ASP A 624 -28.31 8.62 11.78
C ASP A 624 -27.36 9.83 11.88
N GLU A 625 -26.05 9.61 12.00
CA GLU A 625 -25.05 10.68 12.11
C GLU A 625 -24.75 11.36 10.77
N ALA A 626 -24.97 10.68 9.63
CA ALA A 626 -24.78 11.27 8.30
C ALA A 626 -25.88 12.28 7.91
N ARG A 627 -27.04 12.30 8.59
CA ARG A 627 -28.11 13.31 8.36
C ARG A 627 -27.96 14.58 9.18
N ARG A 628 -27.09 14.61 10.19
CA ARG A 628 -26.75 15.87 10.89
C ARG A 628 -25.80 16.76 10.08
N PHE A 629 -25.06 16.19 9.13
CA PHE A 629 -24.08 16.92 8.33
C PHE A 629 -24.69 17.82 7.22
N LEU A 630 -25.99 17.71 6.95
CA LEU A 630 -26.65 18.51 5.90
C LEU A 630 -27.68 19.53 6.43
N THR A 631 -27.82 19.67 7.75
CA THR A 631 -28.88 20.51 8.34
C THR A 631 -28.40 21.65 9.24
N ASP A 632 -27.09 21.96 9.26
CA ASP A 632 -26.55 23.08 10.06
C ASP A 632 -25.65 24.06 9.29
N LEU A 633 -25.89 24.19 7.98
CA LEU A 633 -25.19 25.14 7.10
C LEU A 633 -25.81 26.55 7.06
N LYS A 634 -26.66 26.92 8.02
CA LYS A 634 -27.40 28.20 7.98
C LYS A 634 -27.28 29.12 9.20
N SER A 635 -26.41 28.85 10.18
CA SER A 635 -26.31 29.70 11.40
C SER A 635 -24.97 30.42 11.63
N MET A 636 -23.93 30.19 10.81
CA MET A 636 -22.59 30.72 11.10
C MET A 636 -22.21 31.94 10.22
N GLN A 637 -22.83 33.09 10.49
CA GLN A 637 -22.31 34.39 10.08
C GLN A 637 -22.32 35.36 11.28
N ARG A 638 -21.22 35.37 12.05
CA ARG A 638 -20.84 36.55 12.86
C ARG A 638 -19.56 37.13 12.25
N LYS A 639 -19.59 38.45 12.01
CA LYS A 639 -18.56 39.21 11.29
C LYS A 639 -17.22 39.17 12.03
N LYS A 640 -16.13 39.04 11.27
CA LYS A 640 -14.72 38.99 11.71
C LYS A 640 -14.34 40.22 12.56
N GLU A 641 -14.94 41.39 12.32
CA GLU A 641 -14.49 42.67 12.89
C GLU A 641 -15.02 42.95 14.33
N ASP A 642 -16.22 42.49 14.69
CA ASP A 642 -16.82 42.79 16.01
C ASP A 642 -16.21 41.93 17.14
N HIS A 643 -15.70 40.73 16.81
CA HIS A 643 -15.18 39.79 17.81
C HIS A 643 -13.76 40.17 18.28
N TRP A 644 -12.93 40.76 17.40
CA TRP A 644 -11.52 41.07 17.69
C TRP A 644 -11.41 42.23 18.68
N MET A 645 -12.27 43.24 18.51
CA MET A 645 -12.35 44.37 19.42
C MET A 645 -12.74 43.94 20.84
N ALA A 646 -13.70 43.00 20.97
CA ALA A 646 -14.10 42.47 22.26
C ALA A 646 -12.97 41.72 22.97
N VAL A 647 -12.22 40.89 22.23
CA VAL A 647 -11.03 40.17 22.75
C VAL A 647 -9.98 41.18 23.23
N LEU A 648 -9.64 42.18 22.42
CA LEU A 648 -8.61 43.18 22.75
C LEU A 648 -9.00 44.07 23.94
N LEU A 649 -10.27 44.48 24.02
CA LEU A 649 -10.79 45.29 25.14
C LEU A 649 -10.80 44.51 26.45
N SER A 650 -11.29 43.26 26.43
CA SER A 650 -11.29 42.38 27.60
C SER A 650 -9.86 42.04 28.04
N TYR A 651 -8.97 41.73 27.10
CA TYR A 651 -7.55 41.52 27.35
C TYR A 651 -6.91 42.75 28.01
N ARG A 652 -7.13 43.97 27.49
CA ARG A 652 -6.59 45.21 28.08
C ARG A 652 -7.06 45.44 29.52
N ALA A 653 -8.32 45.13 29.82
CA ALA A 653 -8.91 45.32 31.14
C ALA A 653 -8.45 44.27 32.17
N ALA A 654 -8.13 43.06 31.72
CA ALA A 654 -7.79 41.93 32.58
C ALA A 654 -6.40 42.05 33.22
N ALA A 655 -6.33 41.74 34.52
CA ALA A 655 -5.09 41.74 35.30
C ALA A 655 -4.46 40.36 35.47
N GLN A 656 -5.18 39.27 35.21
CA GLN A 656 -4.58 37.94 35.04
C GLN A 656 -5.20 37.31 33.80
N ARG A 657 -4.34 36.80 32.92
CA ARG A 657 -4.72 36.34 31.57
C ARG A 657 -4.11 34.97 31.29
N VAL A 658 -4.91 34.07 30.74
CA VAL A 658 -4.46 32.76 30.26
C VAL A 658 -4.63 32.72 28.75
N VAL A 659 -3.59 32.28 28.04
CA VAL A 659 -3.60 32.10 26.59
C VAL A 659 -3.14 30.67 26.30
N LEU A 660 -4.03 29.86 25.74
CA LEU A 660 -3.80 28.46 25.38
C LEU A 660 -3.75 28.35 23.86
N LEU A 661 -2.63 27.86 23.32
CA LEU A 661 -2.41 27.79 21.89
C LEU A 661 -1.96 26.38 21.49
N ASP A 662 -2.64 25.80 20.51
CA ASP A 662 -2.10 24.63 19.82
C ASP A 662 -0.95 25.03 18.87
N TRP A 663 -0.16 24.06 18.44
CA TRP A 663 0.97 24.28 17.56
C TRP A 663 0.67 24.00 16.09
N GLY A 664 0.56 22.72 15.72
CA GLY A 664 0.57 22.31 14.31
C GLY A 664 -0.74 22.64 13.63
N GLY A 665 -0.72 23.53 12.64
CA GLY A 665 -1.94 24.04 11.97
C GLY A 665 -2.54 25.30 12.62
N THR A 666 -2.12 25.62 13.85
CA THR A 666 -2.52 26.83 14.59
C THR A 666 -1.44 27.92 14.57
N LEU A 667 -0.21 27.62 15.01
CA LEU A 667 0.94 28.54 15.00
C LEU A 667 1.84 28.35 13.77
N THR A 668 1.67 27.27 13.03
CA THR A 668 2.39 26.97 11.77
C THR A 668 1.41 26.54 10.67
N PRO A 669 1.80 26.69 9.38
CA PRO A 669 0.97 26.21 8.28
C PRO A 669 0.67 24.71 8.39
N ALA A 670 -0.57 24.31 8.12
CA ALA A 670 -1.00 22.90 8.13
C ALA A 670 -0.20 22.03 7.14
N ASP A 671 0.36 22.66 6.11
CA ASP A 671 1.06 22.05 4.97
C ASP A 671 2.48 21.59 5.33
N THR A 672 3.00 21.97 6.50
CA THR A 672 4.37 21.63 6.96
C THR A 672 4.51 20.22 7.54
N GLY A 673 3.51 19.36 7.34
CA GLY A 673 3.52 17.98 7.81
C GLY A 673 3.37 17.89 9.33
N PHE A 674 2.24 17.35 9.79
CA PHE A 674 2.13 16.87 11.16
C PHE A 674 3.22 15.80 11.39
N TYR A 675 4.17 16.10 12.27
CA TYR A 675 5.29 15.27 12.72
C TYR A 675 6.44 15.00 11.73
N ASP A 676 6.80 15.95 10.85
CA ASP A 676 7.96 15.72 9.99
C ASP A 676 9.30 16.07 10.66
N VAL A 677 10.12 15.04 10.86
CA VAL A 677 11.52 15.05 11.32
C VAL A 677 11.75 15.31 12.81
N ARG A 678 11.86 14.23 13.60
CA ARG A 678 12.93 14.05 14.63
C ARG A 678 13.25 12.58 14.88
N GLU A 679 14.45 12.17 14.47
CA GLU A 679 15.50 11.97 15.47
C GLU A 679 16.57 13.06 15.24
N GLU A 680 16.96 13.73 16.32
CA GLU A 680 18.05 14.72 16.41
C GLU A 680 18.01 15.99 15.53
N GLY A 681 17.13 16.92 15.90
CA GLY A 681 17.55 18.33 16.06
C GLY A 681 17.43 19.30 14.87
N LYS A 682 16.28 19.98 14.79
CA LYS A 682 16.06 21.46 14.75
C LYS A 682 14.87 21.78 13.84
N TYR A 683 13.71 22.03 14.45
CA TYR A 683 12.69 22.83 13.80
C TYR A 683 13.06 24.30 13.97
N GLU A 684 13.13 25.06 12.89
CA GLU A 684 13.20 26.53 12.97
C GLU A 684 11.78 27.07 13.14
N VAL A 685 11.46 27.48 14.36
CA VAL A 685 10.22 28.24 14.63
C VAL A 685 10.35 29.58 13.91
N PRO A 686 9.34 30.03 13.14
CA PRO A 686 9.37 31.33 12.51
C PRO A 686 9.73 32.41 13.55
N SER A 687 10.73 33.24 13.21
CA SER A 687 11.26 34.26 14.12
C SER A 687 10.18 35.24 14.59
N SER A 688 9.16 35.48 13.75
CA SER A 688 7.97 36.26 14.09
C SER A 688 7.18 35.65 15.25
N VAL A 689 6.87 34.34 15.20
CA VAL A 689 6.14 33.62 16.26
C VAL A 689 6.93 33.61 17.56
N LEU A 690 8.25 33.33 17.51
CA LEU A 690 9.10 33.41 18.70
C LEU A 690 9.13 34.80 19.32
N THR A 691 9.16 35.84 18.49
CA THR A 691 9.19 37.24 18.96
C THR A 691 7.88 37.61 19.65
N THR A 692 6.74 37.26 19.06
CA THR A 692 5.42 37.51 19.65
C THR A 692 5.23 36.75 20.96
N LEU A 693 5.60 35.46 21.01
CA LEU A 693 5.53 34.67 22.24
C LEU A 693 6.45 35.23 23.34
N ARG A 694 7.66 35.71 22.99
CA ARG A 694 8.54 36.39 23.97
C ARG A 694 7.92 37.65 24.52
N GLN A 695 7.29 38.47 23.68
CA GLN A 695 6.63 39.70 24.12
C GLN A 695 5.42 39.40 25.02
N LEU A 696 4.60 38.41 24.67
CA LEU A 696 3.46 38.00 25.49
C LEU A 696 3.90 37.43 26.84
N CYS A 697 4.96 36.62 26.88
CA CYS A 697 5.52 36.06 28.12
C CYS A 697 6.27 37.08 28.98
N ALA A 698 6.71 38.22 28.40
CA ALA A 698 7.36 39.30 29.14
C ALA A 698 6.38 40.09 30.02
N ASP A 699 5.08 40.08 29.70
CA ASP A 699 4.04 40.65 30.58
C ASP A 699 3.78 39.67 31.75
N PRO A 700 4.08 40.06 33.01
CA PRO A 700 3.92 39.18 34.17
C PRO A 700 2.45 38.79 34.46
N HIS A 701 1.48 39.50 33.87
CA HIS A 701 0.05 39.22 33.99
C HIS A 701 -0.41 38.08 33.06
N ASN A 702 0.41 37.72 32.07
CA ASN A 702 0.11 36.66 31.12
C ASN A 702 0.63 35.30 31.59
N HIS A 703 -0.16 34.27 31.33
CA HIS A 703 0.21 32.87 31.43
C HIS A 703 -0.07 32.23 30.07
N VAL A 704 0.99 32.04 29.29
CA VAL A 704 0.91 31.45 27.95
C VAL A 704 1.34 29.99 28.03
N ASP A 705 0.52 29.10 27.45
CA ASP A 705 0.82 27.68 27.25
C ASP A 705 0.83 27.34 25.76
N ALA A 706 1.90 26.69 25.30
CA ALA A 706 2.12 26.29 23.90
C ALA A 706 2.98 25.01 23.82
N ALA A 707 3.07 24.37 22.65
CA ALA A 707 3.74 23.06 22.54
C ALA A 707 5.27 23.06 22.32
N PHE A 708 5.98 24.21 22.25
CA PHE A 708 7.44 24.23 21.97
C PHE A 708 8.27 25.39 22.60
N GLY A 709 9.57 25.15 22.89
CA GLY A 709 10.49 26.05 23.62
C GLY A 709 11.52 26.80 22.74
N SER A 710 11.91 28.05 23.05
CA SER A 710 13.02 28.46 23.95
C SER A 710 12.73 29.79 24.68
N VAL A 711 11.44 30.10 24.83
CA VAL A 711 10.94 31.37 25.36
C VAL A 711 10.92 31.35 26.90
N PRO A 712 11.63 32.26 27.59
CA PRO A 712 11.55 32.39 29.04
C PRO A 712 10.12 32.71 29.51
N GLY A 713 9.65 32.06 30.58
CA GLY A 713 8.32 32.29 31.15
C GLY A 713 7.17 31.56 30.45
N LEU A 714 7.44 30.83 29.36
CA LEU A 714 6.45 30.01 28.66
C LEU A 714 6.16 28.71 29.44
N SER A 715 4.88 28.38 29.55
CA SER A 715 4.44 27.06 30.00
C SER A 715 4.34 26.14 28.80
N LEU A 716 4.68 24.87 28.98
CA LEU A 716 4.60 23.89 27.90
C LEU A 716 3.81 22.69 28.36
N ALA A 717 2.90 22.22 27.51
CA ALA A 717 2.26 20.93 27.58
C ALA A 717 2.66 20.11 26.35
N VAL A 718 3.18 18.91 26.56
CA VAL A 718 3.53 17.96 25.48
C VAL A 718 2.73 16.67 25.64
N GLU A 719 2.50 15.97 24.53
CA GLU A 719 1.70 14.72 24.50
C GLU A 719 0.31 14.91 25.12
N HIS A 720 -0.44 15.88 24.61
CA HIS A 720 -1.79 16.23 25.11
C HIS A 720 -1.82 16.55 26.62
N GLY A 721 -0.71 17.06 27.16
CA GLY A 721 -0.56 17.43 28.57
C GLY A 721 0.08 16.36 29.45
N PHE A 722 0.44 15.19 28.92
CA PHE A 722 1.05 14.13 29.73
C PHE A 722 2.25 14.60 30.55
N HIS A 723 3.18 15.32 29.89
CA HIS A 723 4.20 16.10 30.56
C HIS A 723 3.90 17.58 30.38
N TYR A 724 4.03 18.32 31.45
CA TYR A 724 3.88 19.76 31.40
C TYR A 724 4.88 20.46 32.32
N ARG A 725 5.16 21.72 32.03
CA ARG A 725 5.90 22.62 32.92
C ARG A 725 5.28 24.00 32.92
N ILE A 726 5.39 24.70 34.03
CA ILE A 726 4.78 26.02 34.23
C ILE A 726 5.90 27.06 34.33
N LYS A 727 5.82 28.13 33.53
CA LYS A 727 6.78 29.25 33.53
C LYS A 727 8.25 28.83 33.61
N SER A 728 8.65 27.87 32.77
CA SER A 728 10.01 27.31 32.74
C SER A 728 10.46 26.56 34.02
N GLY A 729 9.53 26.16 34.90
CA GLY A 729 9.80 25.29 36.06
C GLY A 729 10.11 23.83 35.69
N PRO A 730 10.25 22.94 36.70
CA PRO A 730 10.53 21.53 36.46
C PRO A 730 9.39 20.84 35.71
N TRP A 731 9.74 19.88 34.85
CA TRP A 731 8.77 19.01 34.20
C TRP A 731 7.99 18.19 35.22
N GLN A 732 6.68 18.16 35.05
CA GLN A 732 5.72 17.42 35.86
C GLN A 732 4.91 16.49 34.97
N GLN A 733 4.36 15.44 35.56
CA GLN A 733 3.56 14.44 34.86
C GLN A 733 2.11 14.51 35.35
N LEU A 734 1.16 14.58 34.42
CA LEU A 734 -0.25 14.71 34.74
C LEU A 734 -0.77 13.45 35.44
N LEU A 735 -0.26 12.29 35.03
CA LEU A 735 -0.56 10.96 35.57
C LEU A 735 0.73 10.15 35.72
N PRO A 736 1.34 10.08 36.91
CA PRO A 736 2.53 9.26 37.15
C PRO A 736 2.18 7.77 37.18
N GLY A 737 3.08 6.92 36.67
CA GLY A 737 2.91 5.46 36.70
C GLY A 737 1.98 4.87 35.63
N VAL A 738 1.91 5.48 34.44
CA VAL A 738 1.09 4.95 33.33
C VAL A 738 1.50 3.53 32.98
N ASN A 739 0.53 2.62 33.06
CA ASN A 739 0.68 1.26 32.58
C ASN A 739 0.85 1.26 31.06
N THR A 740 1.95 0.69 30.55
CA THR A 740 2.30 0.60 29.13
C THR A 740 2.12 -0.80 28.53
N SER A 741 1.59 -1.77 29.29
CA SER A 741 1.41 -3.16 28.83
C SER A 741 0.51 -3.29 27.59
N TRP A 742 -0.42 -2.36 27.38
CA TRP A 742 -1.31 -2.33 26.22
C TRP A 742 -0.60 -2.02 24.89
N ARG A 743 0.65 -1.51 24.94
CA ARG A 743 1.37 -1.08 23.74
C ARG A 743 1.68 -2.23 22.81
N GLU A 744 2.04 -3.39 23.34
CA GLU A 744 2.36 -4.57 22.51
C GLU A 744 1.15 -5.00 21.69
N ALA A 745 -0.04 -5.03 22.31
CA ALA A 745 -1.29 -5.32 21.62
C ALA A 745 -1.64 -4.26 20.57
N ALA A 746 -1.50 -2.97 20.92
CA ALA A 746 -1.74 -1.89 19.98
C ALA A 746 -0.74 -1.90 18.81
N GLU A 747 0.52 -2.27 19.06
CA GLU A 747 1.61 -2.28 18.07
C GLU A 747 1.38 -3.42 17.07
N ALA A 748 0.98 -4.60 17.56
CA ALA A 748 0.59 -5.71 16.72
C ALA A 748 -0.57 -5.36 15.77
N VAL A 749 -1.59 -4.65 16.25
CA VAL A 749 -2.72 -4.22 15.41
C VAL A 749 -2.28 -3.13 14.43
N MET A 750 -1.63 -2.05 14.89
CA MET A 750 -1.21 -0.94 14.04
C MET A 750 -0.21 -1.38 12.95
N ALA A 751 0.67 -2.33 13.24
CA ALA A 751 1.65 -2.85 12.28
C ALA A 751 0.99 -3.48 11.03
N VAL A 752 -0.15 -4.16 11.21
CA VAL A 752 -0.92 -4.72 10.09
C VAL A 752 -1.43 -3.61 9.16
N TYR A 753 -1.88 -2.48 9.71
CA TYR A 753 -2.37 -1.36 8.90
C TYR A 753 -1.23 -0.53 8.30
N THR A 754 -0.08 -0.45 8.96
CA THR A 754 1.13 0.19 8.39
C THR A 754 1.68 -0.57 7.20
N THR A 755 1.68 -1.90 7.24
CA THR A 755 2.11 -2.73 6.09
C THR A 755 1.12 -2.66 4.94
N ARG A 756 -0.19 -2.65 5.23
CA ARG A 756 -1.25 -2.60 4.20
C ARG A 756 -1.47 -1.22 3.58
N THR A 757 -1.07 -0.13 4.26
CA THR A 757 -1.34 1.24 3.81
C THR A 757 -0.05 1.94 3.41
N LEU A 758 0.19 2.04 2.11
CA LEU A 758 1.34 2.76 1.58
C LEU A 758 1.33 4.23 2.02
N GLY A 759 2.47 4.73 2.49
CA GLY A 759 2.61 6.09 3.02
C GLY A 759 2.22 6.25 4.49
N ALA A 760 1.67 5.20 5.13
CA ALA A 760 1.41 5.22 6.56
C ALA A 760 2.63 4.78 7.38
N TYR A 761 2.75 5.29 8.61
CA TYR A 761 3.81 4.90 9.54
C TYR A 761 3.32 4.92 10.99
N MET A 762 3.95 4.11 11.84
CA MET A 762 3.71 4.14 13.28
C MET A 762 4.70 5.07 13.96
N GLN A 763 4.26 5.74 15.01
CA GLN A 763 5.07 6.56 15.87
C GLN A 763 4.79 6.21 17.32
N LYS A 764 5.86 5.82 18.03
CA LYS A 764 5.83 5.58 19.46
C LYS A 764 6.13 6.89 20.18
N LYS A 765 5.19 7.37 20.98
CA LYS A 765 5.37 8.56 21.84
C LYS A 765 5.61 8.11 23.28
N GLY A 766 5.97 9.05 24.16
CA GLY A 766 6.27 8.78 25.56
C GLY A 766 5.11 8.12 26.30
N SER A 767 3.87 8.61 26.11
CA SER A 767 2.63 8.07 26.69
C SER A 767 1.68 7.38 25.70
N SER A 768 1.66 7.80 24.44
CA SER A 768 0.74 7.29 23.42
C SER A 768 1.46 6.56 22.27
N MET A 769 0.67 5.93 21.40
CA MET A 769 1.15 5.38 20.14
C MET A 769 0.20 5.79 19.03
N SER A 770 0.74 6.27 17.92
CA SER A 770 -0.06 6.79 16.81
C SER A 770 0.33 6.17 15.48
N TRP A 771 -0.66 5.89 14.67
CA TRP A 771 -0.56 5.48 13.28
C TRP A 771 -0.92 6.68 12.39
N ASN A 772 0.03 7.19 11.62
CA ASN A 772 -0.15 8.34 10.74
C ASN A 772 -0.36 7.87 9.30
N PHE A 773 -1.31 8.46 8.59
CA PHE A 773 -1.66 8.15 7.20
C PHE A 773 -1.78 9.42 6.33
N SER A 774 -1.26 10.56 6.77
CA SER A 774 -1.35 11.83 6.03
C SER A 774 -0.66 11.79 4.66
N SER A 775 0.34 10.93 4.50
CA SER A 775 1.05 10.70 3.23
C SER A 775 0.46 9.55 2.40
N ALA A 776 -0.61 8.90 2.88
CA ALA A 776 -1.32 7.86 2.14
C ALA A 776 -2.38 8.45 1.19
N ASP A 777 -2.94 7.63 0.30
CA ASP A 777 -4.11 8.05 -0.48
C ASP A 777 -5.24 8.50 0.46
N PRO A 778 -5.84 9.69 0.28
CA PRO A 778 -6.79 10.25 1.26
C PRO A 778 -8.04 9.40 1.47
N GLU A 779 -8.54 8.73 0.43
CA GLU A 779 -9.74 7.90 0.51
C GLU A 779 -9.40 6.54 1.14
N PHE A 780 -8.28 5.93 0.72
CA PHE A 780 -7.82 4.66 1.27
C PHE A 780 -7.37 4.79 2.73
N GLY A 781 -6.58 5.81 3.04
CA GLY A 781 -6.07 6.09 4.38
C GLY A 781 -7.21 6.33 5.36
N ALA A 782 -8.26 7.07 4.97
CA ALA A 782 -9.45 7.25 5.79
C ALA A 782 -10.23 5.94 6.01
N LEU A 783 -10.32 5.08 4.99
CA LEU A 783 -10.97 3.77 5.10
C LEU A 783 -10.21 2.86 6.08
N GLN A 784 -8.89 2.77 5.92
CA GLN A 784 -8.00 2.01 6.79
C GLN A 784 -7.99 2.56 8.22
N ALA A 785 -8.04 3.90 8.40
CA ALA A 785 -8.11 4.54 9.71
C ALA A 785 -9.39 4.16 10.48
N ARG A 786 -10.55 4.16 9.79
CA ARG A 786 -11.83 3.78 10.41
C ARG A 786 -11.84 2.32 10.86
N GLU A 787 -11.25 1.45 10.05
CA GLU A 787 -11.15 0.04 10.37
C GLU A 787 -10.14 -0.23 11.50
N LEU A 788 -8.96 0.38 11.42
CA LEU A 788 -7.96 0.36 12.49
C LEU A 788 -8.57 0.84 13.80
N GLN A 789 -9.35 1.93 13.79
CA GLN A 789 -10.03 2.41 14.98
C GLN A 789 -10.91 1.32 15.61
N TYR A 790 -11.73 0.64 14.80
CA TYR A 790 -12.62 -0.43 15.28
C TYR A 790 -11.83 -1.61 15.85
N GLN A 791 -10.84 -2.13 15.12
CA GLN A 791 -10.02 -3.26 15.55
C GLN A 791 -9.18 -2.93 16.80
N LEU A 792 -8.62 -1.73 16.84
CA LEU A 792 -7.81 -1.27 17.96
C LEU A 792 -8.65 -1.03 19.21
N GLN A 793 -9.89 -0.55 19.07
CA GLN A 793 -10.84 -0.46 20.18
C GLN A 793 -11.21 -1.83 20.75
N ALA A 794 -11.47 -2.81 19.87
CA ALA A 794 -11.76 -4.18 20.28
C ALA A 794 -10.55 -4.86 20.95
N ALA A 795 -9.35 -4.71 20.38
CA ALA A 795 -8.13 -5.30 20.92
C ALA A 795 -7.70 -4.69 22.27
N LEU A 796 -8.07 -3.43 22.52
CA LEU A 796 -7.75 -2.70 23.74
C LEU A 796 -8.93 -2.64 24.72
N GLU A 797 -9.95 -3.48 24.51
CA GLU A 797 -11.10 -3.56 25.40
C GLU A 797 -10.65 -3.95 26.83
N GLY A 798 -11.01 -3.12 27.82
CA GLY A 798 -10.61 -3.30 29.21
C GLY A 798 -9.26 -2.69 29.62
N ALA A 799 -8.44 -2.21 28.67
CA ALA A 799 -7.24 -1.44 28.99
C ALA A 799 -7.59 0.02 29.35
N PRO A 800 -6.79 0.72 30.19
CA PRO A 800 -7.04 2.11 30.58
C PRO A 800 -6.62 3.09 29.46
N VAL A 801 -7.11 2.87 28.24
CA VAL A 801 -6.75 3.61 27.03
C VAL A 801 -7.98 4.00 26.22
N VAL A 802 -7.80 5.01 25.38
CA VAL A 802 -8.81 5.52 24.45
C VAL A 802 -8.16 5.62 23.08
N VAL A 803 -8.88 5.13 22.06
CA VAL A 803 -8.49 5.29 20.65
C VAL A 803 -9.15 6.54 20.10
N ARG A 804 -8.35 7.44 19.55
CA ARG A 804 -8.78 8.70 18.92
C ARG A 804 -8.42 8.70 17.46
N VAL A 805 -9.24 9.35 16.65
CA VAL A 805 -8.97 9.59 15.23
C VAL A 805 -8.86 11.10 15.05
N GLY A 806 -7.70 11.54 14.57
CA GLY A 806 -7.45 12.94 14.23
C GLY A 806 -7.25 13.11 12.73
N LYS A 807 -6.82 14.31 12.33
CA LYS A 807 -6.59 14.64 10.91
C LYS A 807 -5.36 13.90 10.38
N GLY A 808 -5.58 12.75 9.74
CA GLY A 808 -4.50 11.96 9.15
C GLY A 808 -3.79 11.03 10.13
N TYR A 809 -4.37 10.76 11.30
CA TYR A 809 -3.81 9.79 12.25
C TYR A 809 -4.87 9.08 13.11
N VAL A 810 -4.51 7.90 13.62
CA VAL A 810 -5.22 7.16 14.67
C VAL A 810 -4.28 7.01 15.86
N GLU A 811 -4.69 7.39 17.06
CA GLU A 811 -3.84 7.38 18.26
C GLU A 811 -4.49 6.59 19.40
N ALA A 812 -3.75 5.64 19.97
CA ALA A 812 -4.06 5.03 21.25
C ALA A 812 -3.34 5.81 22.36
N CYS A 813 -4.11 6.37 23.30
CA CYS A 813 -3.59 7.16 24.40
C CYS A 813 -4.23 6.74 25.74
N PRO A 814 -3.57 6.95 26.89
CA PRO A 814 -4.15 6.59 28.18
C PRO A 814 -5.43 7.40 28.49
N LYS A 815 -6.38 6.76 29.16
CA LYS A 815 -7.64 7.38 29.58
C LYS A 815 -7.36 8.45 30.65
N GLY A 816 -8.01 9.61 30.51
CA GLY A 816 -7.84 10.75 31.43
C GLY A 816 -6.67 11.68 31.10
N ILE A 817 -5.99 11.46 29.97
CA ILE A 817 -4.96 12.38 29.43
C ILE A 817 -5.50 12.96 28.12
N ASP A 818 -5.85 14.24 28.16
CA ASP A 818 -6.25 15.02 26.99
C ASP A 818 -6.02 16.52 27.20
N LYS A 819 -6.06 17.27 26.09
CA LYS A 819 -5.85 18.71 26.08
C LYS A 819 -6.89 19.44 26.95
N GLY A 820 -8.13 18.94 27.05
CA GLY A 820 -9.19 19.52 27.88
C GLY A 820 -8.89 19.42 29.38
N VAL A 821 -8.48 18.26 29.85
CA VAL A 821 -8.02 18.03 31.24
C VAL A 821 -6.84 18.95 31.56
N MET A 822 -5.89 19.10 30.62
CA MET A 822 -4.75 20.00 30.82
C MET A 822 -5.17 21.47 30.85
N ALA A 823 -6.07 21.90 29.95
CA ALA A 823 -6.60 23.26 29.93
C ALA A 823 -7.32 23.61 31.26
N GLU A 824 -8.15 22.71 31.78
CA GLU A 824 -8.81 22.89 33.08
C GLU A 824 -7.82 22.96 34.23
N ARG A 825 -6.79 22.10 34.22
CA ARG A 825 -5.73 22.08 35.23
C ARG A 825 -4.93 23.37 35.19
N PHE A 826 -4.56 23.86 34.01
CA PHE A 826 -3.78 25.08 33.83
C PHE A 826 -4.54 26.30 34.34
N VAL A 827 -5.81 26.46 33.93
CA VAL A 827 -6.70 27.51 34.43
C VAL A 827 -6.91 27.39 35.94
N GLY A 828 -7.02 26.17 36.47
CA GLY A 828 -7.11 25.90 37.91
C GLY A 828 -5.87 26.35 38.67
N LEU A 829 -4.68 26.03 38.19
CA LEU A 829 -3.41 26.38 38.83
C LEU A 829 -3.21 27.90 38.88
N VAL A 830 -3.57 28.61 37.82
CA VAL A 830 -3.51 30.09 37.77
C VAL A 830 -4.56 30.70 38.72
N ALA A 831 -5.78 30.17 38.73
CA ALA A 831 -6.84 30.64 39.63
C ALA A 831 -6.57 30.35 41.12
N ASP A 832 -5.94 29.23 41.45
CA ASP A 832 -5.61 28.84 42.83
C ASP A 832 -4.35 29.54 43.36
N ALA A 833 -3.40 29.87 42.49
CA ALA A 833 -2.26 30.71 42.87
C ALA A 833 -2.71 32.10 43.37
N ALA A 834 -3.83 32.62 42.87
CA ALA A 834 -4.46 33.84 43.37
C ALA A 834 -5.02 33.70 44.80
N ARG A 835 -5.33 32.48 45.26
CA ARG A 835 -5.94 32.23 46.58
C ARG A 835 -4.92 31.94 47.69
N ARG A 836 -3.70 31.50 47.37
CA ARG A 836 -2.69 31.03 48.36
C ARG A 836 -1.81 32.14 48.98
N GLY A 837 -2.32 33.37 49.11
CA GLY A 837 -1.71 34.38 49.98
C GLY A 837 -0.57 35.23 49.39
N ARG A 838 -0.37 35.25 48.06
CA ARG A 838 0.28 36.38 47.38
C ARG A 838 -0.82 37.34 46.88
N PRO A 839 -0.61 38.67 46.84
CA PRO A 839 -1.58 39.61 46.28
C PRO A 839 -1.63 39.41 44.76
N ALA A 840 -2.34 38.38 44.31
CA ALA A 840 -2.53 38.07 42.91
C ALA A 840 -4.00 38.34 42.57
N GLU A 841 -4.20 39.24 41.61
CA GLU A 841 -5.53 39.61 41.12
C GLU A 841 -6.28 38.38 40.55
N PRO A 842 -7.62 38.34 40.60
CA PRO A 842 -8.39 37.21 40.09
C PRO A 842 -8.19 37.01 38.59
N LEU A 843 -8.24 35.75 38.12
CA LEU A 843 -8.23 35.42 36.69
C LEU A 843 -9.46 36.04 35.99
N GLN A 844 -9.22 36.85 34.97
CA GLN A 844 -10.27 37.64 34.30
C GLN A 844 -10.37 37.36 32.80
N PHE A 845 -9.37 36.74 32.18
CA PHE A 845 -9.34 36.49 30.74
C PHE A 845 -8.76 35.11 30.39
N VAL A 846 -9.43 34.38 29.50
CA VAL A 846 -8.96 33.12 28.91
C VAL A 846 -9.17 33.16 27.40
N LEU A 847 -8.09 33.00 26.63
CA LEU A 847 -8.12 32.79 25.19
C LEU A 847 -7.64 31.38 24.88
N CYS A 848 -8.38 30.63 24.06
CA CYS A 848 -8.02 29.29 23.61
C CYS A 848 -8.18 29.18 22.09
N VAL A 849 -7.11 28.78 21.39
CA VAL A 849 -7.09 28.65 19.92
C VAL A 849 -6.48 27.31 19.52
N GLY A 850 -7.13 26.61 18.58
CA GLY A 850 -6.70 25.31 18.06
C GLY A 850 -7.30 24.98 16.69
N ASP A 851 -6.82 23.94 16.01
CA ASP A 851 -7.20 23.56 14.64
C ASP A 851 -7.51 22.08 14.45
N ASP A 852 -7.32 21.22 15.47
CA ASP A 852 -7.58 19.79 15.40
C ASP A 852 -8.82 19.37 16.22
N SER A 853 -9.34 18.19 15.93
CA SER A 853 -10.38 17.49 16.70
C SER A 853 -10.04 17.34 18.19
N SER A 854 -8.75 17.21 18.52
CA SER A 854 -8.28 17.14 19.91
C SER A 854 -8.45 18.44 20.69
N ASP A 855 -8.54 19.59 19.99
CA ASP A 855 -8.72 20.91 20.61
C ASP A 855 -10.18 21.19 21.00
N GLU A 856 -11.12 20.49 20.37
CA GLU A 856 -12.55 20.57 20.72
C GLU A 856 -12.78 20.21 22.20
N LEU A 857 -11.98 19.28 22.73
CA LEU A 857 -11.99 18.93 24.15
C LEU A 857 -11.56 20.09 25.05
N MET A 858 -10.65 20.97 24.59
CA MET A 858 -10.29 22.20 25.31
C MET A 858 -11.47 23.17 25.34
N PHE A 859 -12.10 23.42 24.19
CA PHE A 859 -13.21 24.34 24.08
C PHE A 859 -14.39 23.90 24.96
N ALA A 860 -14.78 22.63 24.85
CA ALA A 860 -15.86 22.05 25.64
C ALA A 860 -15.58 22.08 27.16
N ALA A 861 -14.36 21.75 27.59
CA ALA A 861 -14.00 21.74 29.00
C ALA A 861 -14.01 23.15 29.61
N LEU A 862 -13.45 24.15 28.90
CA LEU A 862 -13.47 25.55 29.34
C LEU A 862 -14.89 26.11 29.38
N GLN A 863 -15.72 25.79 28.39
CA GLN A 863 -17.12 26.24 28.34
C GLN A 863 -17.92 25.64 29.51
N LYS A 864 -17.79 24.32 29.74
CA LYS A 864 -18.42 23.63 30.88
C LYS A 864 -18.00 24.22 32.22
N ARG A 865 -16.73 24.60 32.37
CA ARG A 865 -16.22 25.28 33.57
C ARG A 865 -16.86 26.65 33.77
N LYS A 866 -17.02 27.44 32.71
CA LYS A 866 -17.70 28.75 32.74
C LYS A 866 -19.16 28.60 33.15
N ASP A 867 -19.87 27.63 32.58
CA ASP A 867 -21.27 27.37 32.88
C ASP A 867 -21.48 26.88 34.32
N ALA A 868 -20.59 26.00 34.81
CA ALA A 868 -20.60 25.53 36.19
C ALA A 868 -20.32 26.64 37.22
N ALA A 869 -19.57 27.68 36.84
CA ALA A 869 -19.37 28.87 37.67
C ALA A 869 -20.60 29.78 37.70
N ALA A 870 -21.32 29.89 36.57
CA ALA A 870 -22.56 30.67 36.47
C ALA A 870 -23.74 30.05 37.24
N GLY A 871 -23.84 28.71 37.29
CA GLY A 871 -24.93 27.99 37.95
C GLY A 871 -24.92 27.98 39.49
N ARG A 872 -23.83 28.43 40.15
CA ARG A 872 -23.68 28.38 41.63
C ARG A 872 -24.14 29.63 42.38
N GLY A 873 -24.99 30.48 41.78
CA GLY A 873 -25.79 31.49 42.49
C GLY A 873 -25.04 32.58 43.28
N GLY A 874 -23.72 32.69 43.15
CA GLY A 874 -22.91 33.71 43.80
C GLY A 874 -22.05 34.45 42.77
N ALA A 875 -22.00 35.78 42.88
CA ALA A 875 -21.16 36.67 42.07
C ALA A 875 -19.66 36.44 42.33
N ALA A 876 -19.13 35.27 41.94
CA ALA A 876 -17.69 35.11 41.75
C ALA A 876 -17.31 35.84 40.46
N PRO A 877 -16.14 36.53 40.40
CA PRO A 877 -15.69 37.14 39.17
C PRO A 877 -15.44 36.03 38.14
N GLY A 878 -16.35 35.88 37.18
CA GLY A 878 -16.15 35.02 36.02
C GLY A 878 -15.05 35.62 35.14
N HIS A 879 -14.23 34.77 34.53
CA HIS A 879 -13.31 35.20 33.48
C HIS A 879 -14.06 35.28 32.16
N ASP A 880 -13.70 36.24 31.31
CA ASP A 880 -14.12 36.24 29.92
C ASP A 880 -13.41 35.09 29.19
N LEU A 881 -14.19 34.24 28.53
CA LEU A 881 -13.71 33.09 27.76
C LEU A 881 -13.91 33.36 26.28
N PHE A 882 -12.82 33.32 25.52
CA PHE A 882 -12.80 33.41 24.07
C PHE A 882 -12.20 32.13 23.49
N THR A 883 -12.95 31.42 22.66
CA THR A 883 -12.52 30.20 21.98
C THR A 883 -12.60 30.39 20.47
N ALA A 884 -11.53 30.02 19.75
CA ALA A 884 -11.48 30.13 18.30
C ALA A 884 -10.88 28.87 17.64
N THR A 885 -11.52 28.40 16.58
CA THR A 885 -11.01 27.29 15.76
C THR A 885 -10.29 27.84 14.51
N VAL A 886 -9.18 27.24 14.08
CA VAL A 886 -8.48 27.66 12.84
C VAL A 886 -9.01 26.87 11.65
N GLY A 887 -9.35 27.60 10.58
CA GLY A 887 -10.07 27.10 9.43
C GLY A 887 -11.60 27.13 9.61
N ARG A 888 -12.33 27.17 8.50
CA ARG A 888 -13.81 27.12 8.52
C ARG A 888 -14.28 25.66 8.62
N LYS A 889 -14.62 25.23 9.83
CA LYS A 889 -15.13 23.88 10.12
C LYS A 889 -16.11 23.90 11.30
N PRO A 890 -16.99 22.88 11.44
CA PRO A 890 -17.78 22.70 12.66
C PRO A 890 -16.87 22.58 13.88
N SER A 891 -17.19 23.32 14.95
CA SER A 891 -16.38 23.37 16.18
C SER A 891 -17.24 23.85 17.35
N ASP A 892 -16.88 23.42 18.56
CA ASP A 892 -17.40 23.92 19.84
C ASP A 892 -16.83 25.32 20.19
N ALA A 893 -15.88 25.81 19.39
CA ALA A 893 -15.37 27.17 19.50
C ALA A 893 -16.42 28.24 19.16
N SER A 894 -16.37 29.36 19.87
CA SER A 894 -17.29 30.48 19.67
C SER A 894 -17.03 31.32 18.41
N ALA A 895 -15.85 31.16 17.82
CA ALA A 895 -15.38 31.89 16.64
C ALA A 895 -14.44 31.02 15.78
N TYR A 896 -14.08 31.52 14.59
CA TYR A 896 -13.06 30.90 13.74
C TYR A 896 -12.03 31.93 13.24
N LEU A 897 -10.80 31.47 12.99
CA LEU A 897 -9.72 32.20 12.31
C LEU A 897 -9.48 31.53 10.95
N ALA A 898 -9.17 32.29 9.89
CA ALA A 898 -9.14 31.72 8.54
C ALA A 898 -7.96 30.76 8.34
N ASP A 899 -6.79 31.13 8.85
CA ASP A 899 -5.54 30.39 8.75
C ASP A 899 -4.59 30.74 9.91
N HIS A 900 -3.40 30.15 9.92
CA HIS A 900 -2.37 30.42 10.92
C HIS A 900 -1.88 31.89 10.91
N ALA A 901 -1.98 32.62 9.78
CA ALA A 901 -1.54 34.00 9.70
C ALA A 901 -2.46 34.93 10.51
N ASP A 902 -3.78 34.68 10.44
CA ASP A 902 -4.78 35.35 11.29
C ASP A 902 -4.49 35.13 12.79
N VAL A 903 -3.99 33.94 13.19
CA VAL A 903 -3.60 33.64 14.58
C VAL A 903 -2.40 34.49 15.01
N VAL A 904 -1.36 34.56 14.17
CA VAL A 904 -0.15 35.33 14.46
C VAL A 904 -0.47 36.83 14.52
N GLU A 905 -1.37 37.33 13.67
CA GLU A 905 -1.84 38.71 13.68
C GLU A 905 -2.56 39.05 14.99
N LEU A 906 -3.50 38.21 15.43
CA LEU A 906 -4.19 38.35 16.71
C LEU A 906 -3.21 38.43 17.89
N LEU A 907 -2.23 37.52 17.92
CA LEU A 907 -1.21 37.50 18.98
C LEU A 907 -0.31 38.75 18.94
N GLY A 908 0.00 39.26 17.74
CA GLY A 908 0.75 40.51 17.57
C GLY A 908 -0.01 41.74 18.08
N MET A 909 -1.33 41.81 17.85
CA MET A 909 -2.15 42.88 18.43
C MET A 909 -2.21 42.80 19.96
N LEU A 910 -2.34 41.58 20.52
CA LEU A 910 -2.35 41.37 21.97
C LEU A 910 -1.03 41.80 22.63
N SER A 911 0.12 41.54 21.99
CA SER A 911 1.42 41.98 22.50
C SER A 911 1.58 43.51 22.44
N GLY A 912 1.07 44.16 21.39
CA GLY A 912 1.10 45.62 21.25
C GLY A 912 0.28 46.36 22.31
N VAL A 913 -0.92 45.86 22.64
CA VAL A 913 -1.84 46.49 23.61
C VAL A 913 -1.35 46.35 25.06
N GLY A 914 -0.68 45.24 25.40
CA GLY A 914 -0.17 44.98 26.75
C GLY A 914 0.87 45.98 27.26
N SER A 915 1.66 46.59 26.36
CA SER A 915 2.75 47.52 26.74
C SER A 915 2.28 48.95 27.12
N SER A 916 1.02 49.30 26.83
CA SER A 916 0.51 50.68 26.87
C SER A 916 -0.34 51.02 28.10
N ARG A 917 -0.01 50.50 29.30
CA ARG A 917 -0.84 50.70 30.51
C ARG A 917 -0.68 52.09 31.19
N SER A 918 0.06 53.03 30.58
CA SER A 918 0.52 54.25 31.27
C SER A 918 -0.47 55.42 31.41
N LYS A 919 -1.71 55.38 30.91
CA LYS A 919 -2.66 56.50 31.12
C LYS A 919 -4.04 56.02 31.55
N ARG A 920 -4.41 56.36 32.79
CA ARG A 920 -5.79 56.33 33.29
C ARG A 920 -6.58 57.43 32.54
N PHE A 921 -7.84 57.11 32.23
CA PHE A 921 -8.82 57.83 31.40
C PHE A 921 -8.74 57.53 29.89
N ALA A 922 -9.67 56.68 29.44
CA ALA A 922 -9.92 56.43 28.02
C ALA A 922 -10.54 57.69 27.39
N SER A 923 -9.77 58.39 26.56
CA SER A 923 -10.34 59.39 25.65
C SER A 923 -10.85 58.70 24.38
N ALA A 924 -11.81 59.31 23.67
CA ALA A 924 -12.30 58.82 22.38
C ALA A 924 -11.18 58.64 21.32
N GLY A 925 -10.04 59.32 21.49
CA GLY A 925 -8.85 59.16 20.65
C GLY A 925 -8.12 57.83 20.83
N ASP A 926 -8.20 57.20 22.01
CA ASP A 926 -7.58 55.87 22.24
C ASP A 926 -8.40 54.73 21.62
N LEU A 927 -9.71 54.92 21.45
CA LEU A 927 -10.58 54.02 20.69
C LEU A 927 -10.34 54.13 19.18
N GLN A 928 -10.04 55.33 18.68
CA GLN A 928 -9.63 55.55 17.28
C GLN A 928 -8.23 55.00 16.99
N SER A 929 -7.29 55.04 17.93
CA SER A 929 -5.96 54.44 17.74
C SER A 929 -5.98 52.90 17.76
N LEU A 930 -6.86 52.29 18.57
CA LEU A 930 -7.15 50.85 18.51
C LEU A 930 -7.86 50.44 17.22
N ALA A 931 -8.80 51.25 16.72
CA ALA A 931 -9.43 51.04 15.41
C ALA A 931 -8.44 51.20 14.24
N ALA A 932 -7.48 52.12 14.35
CA ALA A 932 -6.40 52.29 13.37
C ALA A 932 -5.37 51.15 13.41
N ALA A 933 -5.08 50.59 14.58
CA ALA A 933 -4.22 49.40 14.72
C ALA A 933 -4.89 48.13 14.14
N ALA A 934 -6.21 47.98 14.30
CA ALA A 934 -6.98 46.89 13.69
C ALA A 934 -7.22 47.08 12.17
N GLY A 935 -7.10 48.30 11.65
CA GLY A 935 -7.25 48.64 10.23
C GLY A 935 -5.94 48.86 9.47
N GLY A 936 -4.79 48.59 10.10
CA GLY A 936 -3.47 49.04 9.67
C GLY A 936 -2.53 47.93 9.17
N ALA A 937 -3.01 46.96 8.39
CA ALA A 937 -2.13 46.15 7.55
C ALA A 937 -2.03 46.79 6.16
N ALA A 938 -0.84 47.32 5.84
CA ALA A 938 -0.57 47.97 4.58
C ALA A 938 -0.93 47.06 3.39
N ARG A 939 -1.89 47.51 2.56
CA ARG A 939 -1.93 47.11 1.15
C ARG A 939 -0.61 47.53 0.52
N PRO A 940 0.08 46.68 -0.26
CA PRO A 940 1.17 47.15 -1.10
C PRO A 940 0.60 48.23 -2.03
N GLN A 941 1.25 49.40 -2.03
CA GLN A 941 1.01 50.46 -3.00
C GLN A 941 1.12 49.85 -4.40
N GLN A 942 0.02 49.82 -5.13
CA GLN A 942 0.06 49.64 -6.58
C GLN A 942 0.71 50.90 -7.16
N ASP A 943 1.84 50.72 -7.82
CA ASP A 943 2.46 51.74 -8.66
C ASP A 943 1.44 52.25 -9.69
N GLU A 944 1.10 53.53 -9.59
CA GLU A 944 0.12 54.21 -10.42
C GLU A 944 0.67 54.62 -11.80
N ASN A 945 1.72 53.96 -12.30
CA ASN A 945 2.34 54.30 -13.59
C ASN A 945 2.72 53.08 -14.45
N SER A 946 1.72 52.28 -14.83
CA SER A 946 1.79 51.45 -16.04
C SER A 946 0.38 51.02 -16.49
N ARG A 947 -0.26 51.83 -17.35
CA ARG A 947 -1.48 51.45 -18.08
C ARG A 947 -1.12 50.67 -19.35
N PRO A 948 -1.60 49.44 -19.56
CA PRO A 948 -1.81 48.89 -20.89
C PRO A 948 -3.16 49.38 -21.48
N PRO A 949 -3.33 49.43 -22.81
CA PRO A 949 -4.52 50.00 -23.45
C PRO A 949 -5.75 49.06 -23.34
N PRO A 950 -6.98 49.60 -23.42
CA PRO A 950 -8.20 48.82 -23.19
C PRO A 950 -8.59 47.97 -24.41
N LEU A 951 -8.89 46.70 -24.17
CA LEU A 951 -9.61 45.84 -25.11
C LEU A 951 -11.11 46.19 -25.07
N ARG A 952 -11.66 46.53 -26.24
CA ARG A 952 -13.08 46.81 -26.48
C ARG A 952 -13.93 45.57 -26.25
N GLU A 953 -14.89 45.64 -25.35
CA GLU A 953 -16.09 44.78 -25.39
C GLU A 953 -17.04 45.32 -26.46
N GLN A 954 -17.41 44.48 -27.43
CA GLN A 954 -18.55 44.73 -28.33
C GLN A 954 -19.81 44.03 -27.78
N PRO A 955 -20.99 44.66 -27.89
CA PRO A 955 -22.22 44.14 -27.30
C PRO A 955 -22.91 43.11 -28.19
N VAL A 956 -23.37 42.00 -27.59
CA VAL A 956 -24.28 41.04 -28.23
C VAL A 956 -25.70 41.62 -28.22
N ARG A 957 -26.21 42.01 -29.41
CA ARG A 957 -27.63 42.28 -29.66
C ARG A 957 -28.30 41.09 -30.33
N ARG A 958 -29.49 40.74 -29.84
CA ARG A 958 -30.45 39.79 -30.44
C ARG A 958 -30.94 40.27 -31.82
N SER A 959 -31.14 39.35 -32.77
CA SER A 959 -32.45 39.00 -33.39
C SER A 959 -32.35 38.36 -34.79
N SER A 960 -33.33 37.48 -35.09
CA SER A 960 -33.85 37.04 -36.42
C SER A 960 -32.87 36.33 -37.39
N GLN A 961 -32.98 35.02 -37.62
CA GLN A 961 -33.90 34.28 -38.53
C GLN A 961 -33.27 33.93 -39.90
N SER A 962 -33.50 32.66 -40.27
CA SER A 962 -33.43 32.02 -41.60
C SER A 962 -32.06 31.65 -42.18
N TYR A 963 -31.86 30.34 -42.38
CA TYR A 963 -31.05 29.80 -43.45
C TYR A 963 -31.88 28.74 -44.19
N ASN A 964 -32.07 28.96 -45.48
CA ASN A 964 -32.67 28.04 -46.45
C ASN A 964 -31.54 27.17 -47.04
N PRO A 965 -31.77 25.90 -47.41
CA PRO A 965 -30.71 24.99 -47.81
C PRO A 965 -30.52 24.98 -49.34
N GLY A 966 -29.31 24.63 -49.79
CA GLY A 966 -29.08 24.22 -51.17
C GLY A 966 -27.66 24.45 -51.67
N ALA A 967 -26.87 23.38 -51.69
CA ALA A 967 -26.10 22.84 -52.83
C ALA A 967 -25.01 21.89 -52.32
#